data_AF-A0A7V9J7Q8-F1
#
_entry.id   AF-A0A7V9J7Q8-F1
#
_cell.length_a   1.000
_cell.length_b   1.000
_cell.length_c   1.000
_cell.angle_alpha   90.00
_cell.angle_beta   90.00
_cell.angle_gamma   90.00
#
_symmetry.space_group_name_H-M   'P 1'
#
loop_
_entity.id
_entity.type
_entity.pdbx_description
1 polymer ?
#
loop_
_entity_poly.entity_id
_entity_poly.type
_entity_poly.pdbx_seq_one_letter_code
_entity_poly.pdbx_strand_id
1 'polypeptide(L)'
;MTRTATRHLPRDPLRDHLEESLAPRLDSSGERIAQVRRDPSPYASSYRAELVVAELDSGRTLRFFLKDFRDPRFPKDAPDQRRERELHVYRDLLIGLELGTPRYHGSVWDEAEERFWLLLELVEGVELEVRPLAEWTAAAGWLGSLHRAERMSEQLEASTLLIRHDAAYFELRTELALRDVDLYGRDLGDRLRRLTASNRDLIDAMASQPTCLVHGCFRPANILMASDGERQRVCPLDWELAAVGSPLYDLATLLDGFEPPALDLMLGAYLCEAGANGATVPEYDELRYLVDCFRLHRLVNSLARAERSGFSDRRVTKLVGRAEALSADLARARRVSGTGRPVGARRTAGGPPPDQILPAELLAEDPRAGAPELETRLRELLGGRFVRRTASETLKRGVHRVRFEVDGAERLLVVKRSSAEAARRTRLVAHRWLPTVGLEQYGPPLLDVAVEIGGEVAWQLLDSVAGRPPARERPVRAEVAATIEAIARVHTAFAGHPLLPECRLWGGDRGVHFYATSVRDAKESLVALRIEHGDVTGRTARDTLLERMGRLEEESSVRGADLEASGGPETLLHGDLWTTNAIVAPQDIGARARLIDWDEAAVGPALFDVSTLLLCFDRAERPRILEIYREAVGRLAGWELLEDAALDEVFATAAYARLASLLVWTVGAVHDAPAWLSERLADLVTWIDEVDPVLLPR
;
A
#
# COMPACT_ATOMS: atom_id res chain seq x y z
N MET A 1 42.84 -44.93 -5.64
CA MET A 1 41.37 -45.06 -5.83
C MET A 1 40.70 -43.80 -5.32
N THR A 2 40.57 -42.82 -6.20
CA THR A 2 39.94 -41.52 -5.94
C THR A 2 38.44 -41.67 -6.16
N ARG A 3 37.63 -41.57 -5.08
CA ARG A 3 36.17 -41.47 -5.18
C ARG A 3 35.83 -40.04 -5.57
N THR A 4 35.33 -39.88 -6.79
CA THR A 4 34.76 -38.65 -7.33
C THR A 4 33.55 -38.25 -6.47
N ALA A 5 33.63 -37.06 -5.87
CA ALA A 5 32.49 -36.46 -5.17
C ALA A 5 31.46 -36.03 -6.22
N THR A 6 30.29 -36.67 -6.22
CA THR A 6 29.12 -36.26 -6.98
C THR A 6 28.67 -34.89 -6.44
N ARG A 7 28.88 -33.84 -7.23
CA ARG A 7 28.29 -32.51 -7.01
C ARG A 7 26.77 -32.68 -7.11
N HIS A 8 26.05 -32.56 -5.99
CA HIS A 8 24.59 -32.40 -6.03
C HIS A 8 24.28 -31.09 -6.75
N LEU A 9 23.59 -31.16 -7.89
CA LEU A 9 23.00 -30.00 -8.53
C LEU A 9 21.96 -29.38 -7.56
N PRO A 10 21.79 -28.04 -7.55
CA PRO A 10 20.71 -27.41 -6.79
C PRO A 10 19.36 -28.03 -7.21
N ARG A 11 18.51 -28.38 -6.23
CA ARG A 11 17.14 -28.83 -6.52
C ARG A 11 16.39 -27.70 -7.23
N ASP A 12 15.73 -28.00 -8.33
CA ASP A 12 14.78 -27.09 -8.98
C ASP A 12 13.38 -27.47 -8.52
N PRO A 13 12.77 -26.75 -7.56
CA PRO A 13 11.49 -27.13 -6.99
C PRO A 13 10.35 -27.12 -8.03
N LEU A 14 10.52 -26.38 -9.15
CA LEU A 14 9.57 -26.47 -10.26
C LEU A 14 9.66 -27.82 -10.96
N ARG A 15 10.89 -28.28 -11.24
CA ARG A 15 11.11 -29.58 -11.87
C ARG A 15 10.58 -30.71 -10.99
N ASP A 16 10.87 -30.66 -9.70
CA ASP A 16 10.38 -31.64 -8.73
C ASP A 16 8.85 -31.69 -8.74
N HIS A 17 8.18 -30.52 -8.72
CA HIS A 17 6.72 -30.45 -8.82
C HIS A 17 6.17 -31.01 -10.15
N LEU A 18 6.82 -30.68 -11.27
CA LEU A 18 6.42 -31.16 -12.60
C LEU A 18 6.54 -32.69 -12.69
N GLU A 19 7.62 -33.28 -12.19
CA GLU A 19 7.86 -34.73 -12.23
C GLU A 19 6.97 -35.50 -11.24
N GLU A 20 6.84 -35.01 -10.01
CA GLU A 20 6.14 -35.76 -8.94
C GLU A 20 4.62 -35.57 -8.95
N SER A 21 4.15 -34.38 -9.31
CA SER A 21 2.73 -34.02 -9.17
C SER A 21 1.99 -33.90 -10.50
N LEU A 22 2.65 -33.39 -11.55
CA LEU A 22 1.96 -32.95 -12.75
C LEU A 22 2.05 -33.94 -13.92
N ALA A 23 3.25 -34.43 -14.25
CA ALA A 23 3.45 -35.38 -15.35
C ALA A 23 2.58 -36.65 -15.20
N PRO A 24 2.46 -37.29 -14.01
CA PRO A 24 1.61 -38.47 -13.85
C PRO A 24 0.10 -38.20 -14.06
N ARG A 25 -0.35 -36.95 -13.95
CA ARG A 25 -1.76 -36.56 -14.12
C ARG A 25 -2.10 -36.21 -15.57
N LEU A 26 -1.14 -35.64 -16.29
CA LEU A 26 -1.32 -35.20 -17.68
C LEU A 26 -0.95 -36.29 -18.69
N ASP A 27 -0.16 -37.27 -18.26
CA ASP A 27 0.28 -38.37 -19.09
C ASP A 27 0.08 -39.73 -18.38
N SER A 28 -0.77 -40.55 -18.97
CA SER A 28 -1.02 -41.92 -18.50
C SER A 28 0.10 -42.90 -18.83
N SER A 29 1.08 -42.50 -19.65
CA SER A 29 2.20 -43.36 -20.05
C SER A 29 3.32 -43.44 -19.01
N GLY A 30 3.34 -42.52 -18.04
CA GLY A 30 4.34 -42.49 -16.95
C GLY A 30 5.73 -42.04 -17.41
N GLU A 31 5.81 -41.32 -18.52
CA GLU A 31 7.06 -40.80 -19.07
C GLU A 31 7.72 -39.79 -18.13
N ARG A 32 9.06 -39.82 -18.06
CA ARG A 32 9.84 -38.86 -17.27
C ARG A 32 10.13 -37.60 -18.07
N ILE A 33 10.38 -36.51 -17.35
CA ILE A 33 10.77 -35.23 -17.94
C ILE A 33 12.26 -35.27 -18.27
N ALA A 34 12.58 -35.21 -19.56
CA ALA A 34 13.94 -35.13 -20.08
C ALA A 34 14.55 -33.74 -19.81
N GLN A 35 13.78 -32.68 -20.09
CA GLN A 35 14.24 -31.30 -20.00
C GLN A 35 13.12 -30.34 -19.61
N VAL A 36 13.46 -29.30 -18.83
CA VAL A 36 12.58 -28.15 -18.56
C VAL A 36 13.27 -26.89 -19.09
N ARG A 37 12.56 -26.11 -19.91
CA ARG A 37 12.99 -24.80 -20.39
C ARG A 37 12.03 -23.73 -19.87
N ARG A 38 12.60 -22.58 -19.51
CA ARG A 38 11.87 -21.44 -18.97
C ARG A 38 12.29 -20.19 -19.74
N ASP A 39 11.34 -19.51 -20.34
CA ASP A 39 11.57 -18.25 -21.04
C ASP A 39 10.69 -17.16 -20.44
N PRO A 40 11.15 -15.90 -20.35
CA PRO A 40 10.28 -14.80 -19.98
C PRO A 40 9.04 -14.75 -20.88
N SER A 41 7.86 -14.66 -20.26
CA SER A 41 6.61 -14.61 -20.99
C SER A 41 6.39 -13.18 -21.54
N PRO A 42 6.06 -13.03 -22.83
CA PRO A 42 5.66 -11.73 -23.39
C PRO A 42 4.35 -11.22 -22.77
N TYR A 43 3.59 -12.10 -22.11
CA TYR A 43 2.32 -11.80 -21.45
C TYR A 43 2.48 -11.35 -19.98
N ALA A 44 3.71 -11.08 -19.53
CA ALA A 44 3.97 -10.61 -18.18
C ALA A 44 3.49 -9.15 -18.00
N SER A 45 2.49 -8.95 -17.13
CA SER A 45 1.94 -7.63 -16.81
C SER A 45 2.61 -7.03 -15.56
N SER A 46 1.95 -7.13 -14.40
CA SER A 46 2.43 -6.59 -13.13
C SER A 46 3.38 -7.55 -12.40
N TYR A 47 3.14 -8.85 -12.50
CA TYR A 47 4.05 -9.86 -11.97
C TYR A 47 4.93 -10.41 -13.09
N ARG A 48 6.10 -10.92 -12.71
CA ARG A 48 6.93 -11.69 -13.66
C ARG A 48 6.14 -12.93 -14.07
N ALA A 49 6.24 -13.28 -15.35
CA ALA A 49 5.64 -14.50 -15.86
C ALA A 49 6.61 -15.18 -16.82
N GLU A 50 6.51 -16.50 -16.92
CA GLU A 50 7.38 -17.34 -17.71
C GLU A 50 6.58 -18.37 -18.50
N LEU A 51 7.06 -18.67 -19.70
CA LEU A 51 6.66 -19.84 -20.47
C LEU A 51 7.51 -21.01 -20.00
N VAL A 52 6.87 -22.05 -19.46
CA VAL A 52 7.54 -23.28 -19.05
C VAL A 52 7.26 -24.36 -20.08
N VAL A 53 8.31 -24.95 -20.65
CA VAL A 53 8.22 -26.06 -21.59
C VAL A 53 8.91 -27.27 -20.98
N ALA A 54 8.16 -28.32 -20.70
CA ALA A 54 8.68 -29.61 -20.23
C ALA A 54 8.67 -30.62 -21.39
N GLU A 55 9.84 -31.10 -21.78
CA GLU A 55 10.01 -32.15 -22.78
C GLU A 55 10.10 -33.51 -22.09
N LEU A 56 9.27 -34.45 -22.52
CA LEU A 56 9.27 -35.83 -22.03
C LEU A 56 10.32 -36.66 -22.76
N ASP A 57 10.70 -37.82 -22.21
CA ASP A 57 11.65 -38.77 -22.83
C ASP A 57 11.24 -39.19 -24.26
N SER A 58 9.95 -39.11 -24.61
CA SER A 58 9.42 -39.37 -25.97
C SER A 58 9.61 -38.23 -26.96
N GLY A 59 10.08 -37.06 -26.52
CA GLY A 59 10.14 -35.81 -27.28
C GLY A 59 8.82 -35.04 -27.33
N ARG A 60 7.75 -35.53 -26.70
CA ARG A 60 6.50 -34.77 -26.53
C ARG A 60 6.73 -33.61 -25.56
N THR A 61 6.16 -32.44 -25.87
CA THR A 61 6.30 -31.24 -25.02
C THR A 61 4.99 -30.88 -24.34
N LEU A 62 5.10 -30.49 -23.07
CA LEU A 62 4.04 -29.90 -22.26
C LEU A 62 4.37 -28.41 -22.04
N ARG A 63 3.39 -27.53 -22.20
CA ARG A 63 3.59 -26.07 -22.14
C ARG A 63 2.68 -25.44 -21.10
N PHE A 64 3.25 -24.58 -20.26
CA PHE A 64 2.55 -23.96 -19.14
C PHE A 64 2.84 -22.46 -19.07
N PHE A 65 1.89 -21.73 -18.50
CA PHE A 65 2.08 -20.36 -18.07
C PHE A 65 2.40 -20.37 -16.57
N LEU A 66 3.55 -19.80 -16.19
CA LEU A 66 3.96 -19.65 -14.80
C LEU A 66 3.89 -18.17 -14.42
N LYS A 67 3.12 -17.84 -13.38
CA LYS A 67 3.09 -16.51 -12.76
C LYS A 67 3.92 -16.53 -11.48
N ASP A 68 4.86 -15.59 -11.37
CA ASP A 68 5.78 -15.45 -10.23
C ASP A 68 5.37 -14.27 -9.35
N PHE A 69 4.98 -14.57 -8.11
CA PHE A 69 4.44 -13.61 -7.14
C PHE A 69 5.50 -12.97 -6.23
N ARG A 70 6.81 -13.18 -6.48
CA ARG A 70 7.88 -12.63 -5.63
C ARG A 70 7.87 -11.10 -5.57
N ASP A 71 8.01 -10.44 -6.73
CA ASP A 71 8.13 -8.98 -6.81
C ASP A 71 7.21 -8.45 -7.92
N PRO A 72 6.13 -7.71 -7.59
CA PRO A 72 5.37 -7.01 -8.61
C PRO A 72 6.18 -5.82 -9.12
N ARG A 73 6.14 -5.56 -10.44
CA ARG A 73 6.76 -4.41 -11.10
C ARG A 73 6.27 -3.06 -10.57
N PHE A 74 5.09 -3.04 -9.95
CA PHE A 74 4.50 -1.87 -9.32
C PHE A 74 3.97 -2.26 -7.94
N PRO A 75 4.03 -1.38 -6.92
CA PRO A 75 3.48 -1.65 -5.61
C PRO A 75 2.01 -2.10 -5.70
N LYS A 76 1.71 -3.24 -5.09
CA LYS A 76 0.34 -3.75 -4.93
C LYS A 76 -0.04 -3.74 -3.46
N ASP A 77 -1.28 -3.35 -3.17
CA ASP A 77 -1.91 -3.50 -1.86
C ASP A 77 -2.08 -4.98 -1.51
N ALA A 78 -1.62 -5.36 -0.31
CA ALA A 78 -1.72 -6.71 0.23
C ALA A 78 -1.35 -7.82 -0.79
N PRO A 79 -0.10 -7.84 -1.29
CA PRO A 79 0.32 -8.77 -2.36
C PRO A 79 0.10 -10.24 -1.98
N ASP A 80 0.25 -10.58 -0.68
CA ASP A 80 -0.05 -11.90 -0.14
C ASP A 80 -1.52 -12.30 -0.31
N GLN A 81 -2.44 -11.42 0.06
CA GLN A 81 -3.88 -11.67 -0.05
C GLN A 81 -4.30 -11.79 -1.51
N ARG A 82 -3.72 -10.99 -2.41
CA ARG A 82 -3.97 -11.07 -3.86
C ARG A 82 -3.53 -12.41 -4.44
N ARG A 83 -2.33 -12.86 -4.07
CA ARG A 83 -1.78 -14.17 -4.44
C ARG A 83 -2.66 -15.31 -3.95
N GLU A 84 -3.00 -15.32 -2.66
CA GLU A 84 -3.82 -16.36 -2.06
C GLU A 84 -5.24 -16.40 -2.64
N ARG A 85 -5.81 -15.23 -2.94
CA ARG A 85 -7.11 -15.11 -3.60
C ARG A 85 -7.09 -15.66 -5.01
N GLU A 86 -6.12 -15.30 -5.84
CA GLU A 86 -6.04 -15.81 -7.21
C GLU A 86 -5.82 -17.33 -7.21
N LEU A 87 -4.95 -17.85 -6.33
CA LEU A 87 -4.78 -19.29 -6.14
C LEU A 87 -6.11 -19.96 -5.76
N HIS A 88 -6.82 -19.43 -4.75
CA HIS A 88 -8.10 -19.96 -4.28
C HIS A 88 -9.13 -20.00 -5.40
N VAL A 89 -9.20 -18.96 -6.23
CA VAL A 89 -10.14 -18.91 -7.36
C VAL A 89 -9.85 -20.03 -8.37
N TYR A 90 -8.60 -20.16 -8.82
CA TYR A 90 -8.25 -21.19 -9.80
C TYR A 90 -8.35 -22.62 -9.25
N ARG A 91 -7.88 -22.84 -8.02
CA ARG A 91 -7.78 -24.16 -7.39
C ARG A 91 -9.11 -24.66 -6.84
N ASP A 92 -9.87 -23.79 -6.18
CA ASP A 92 -10.99 -24.20 -5.33
C ASP A 92 -12.36 -23.76 -5.87
N LEU A 93 -12.44 -22.66 -6.63
CA LEU A 93 -13.71 -22.11 -7.10
C LEU A 93 -14.01 -22.44 -8.56
N LEU A 94 -13.05 -22.24 -9.47
CA LEU A 94 -13.24 -22.45 -10.90
C LEU A 94 -13.16 -23.93 -11.31
N ILE A 95 -12.59 -24.77 -10.45
CA ILE A 95 -12.44 -26.19 -10.71
C ILE A 95 -13.83 -26.85 -10.87
N GLY A 96 -14.03 -27.56 -11.98
CA GLY A 96 -15.30 -28.22 -12.28
C GLY A 96 -16.44 -27.29 -12.70
N LEU A 97 -16.21 -25.99 -12.89
CA LEU A 97 -17.27 -25.11 -13.42
C LEU A 97 -17.43 -25.20 -14.95
N GLU A 98 -16.43 -25.75 -15.65
CA GLU A 98 -16.39 -25.93 -17.12
C GLU A 98 -16.62 -24.63 -17.92
N LEU A 99 -16.25 -23.48 -17.34
CA LEU A 99 -16.40 -22.16 -17.96
C LEU A 99 -15.32 -21.85 -19.03
N GLY A 100 -14.42 -22.78 -19.33
CA GLY A 100 -13.33 -22.54 -20.27
C GLY A 100 -12.24 -21.58 -19.75
N THR A 101 -12.15 -21.32 -18.44
CA THR A 101 -11.00 -20.62 -17.84
C THR A 101 -9.71 -21.43 -17.99
N PRO A 102 -8.52 -20.79 -17.88
CA PRO A 102 -7.26 -21.53 -17.85
C PRO A 102 -7.27 -22.60 -16.76
N ARG A 103 -6.85 -23.82 -17.11
CA ARG A 103 -6.77 -24.90 -16.12
C ARG A 103 -5.66 -24.62 -15.10
N TYR A 104 -5.97 -24.87 -13.84
CA TYR A 104 -4.97 -24.91 -12.78
C TYR A 104 -4.14 -26.18 -12.89
N HIS A 105 -2.82 -26.04 -13.02
CA HIS A 105 -1.89 -27.18 -13.05
C HIS A 105 -1.17 -27.38 -11.72
N GLY A 106 -0.93 -26.33 -10.96
CA GLY A 106 -0.30 -26.46 -9.66
C GLY A 106 0.20 -25.14 -9.09
N SER A 107 0.78 -25.22 -7.91
CA SER A 107 1.51 -24.13 -7.31
C SER A 107 2.72 -24.66 -6.55
N VAL A 108 3.79 -23.88 -6.53
CA VAL A 108 5.05 -24.23 -5.87
C VAL A 108 5.38 -23.11 -4.90
N TRP A 109 5.59 -23.47 -3.64
CA TRP A 109 6.14 -22.60 -2.62
C TRP A 109 7.59 -23.02 -2.34
N ASP A 110 8.53 -22.13 -2.62
CA ASP A 110 9.94 -22.32 -2.36
C ASP A 110 10.33 -21.48 -1.14
N GLU A 111 10.33 -22.12 0.04
CA GLU A 111 10.61 -21.47 1.33
C GLU A 111 12.02 -20.88 1.39
N ALA A 112 13.00 -21.54 0.78
CA ALA A 112 14.40 -21.11 0.85
C ALA A 112 14.65 -19.78 0.13
N GLU A 113 13.78 -19.47 -0.83
CA GLU A 113 13.91 -18.39 -1.79
C GLU A 113 12.70 -17.44 -1.74
N GLU A 114 11.82 -17.62 -0.74
CA GLU A 114 10.57 -16.87 -0.51
C GLU A 114 9.78 -16.63 -1.81
N ARG A 115 9.61 -17.69 -2.60
CA ARG A 115 9.06 -17.59 -3.96
C ARG A 115 7.82 -18.43 -4.11
N PHE A 116 6.79 -17.83 -4.71
CA PHE A 116 5.56 -18.52 -5.04
C PHE A 116 5.26 -18.49 -6.53
N TRP A 117 5.05 -19.68 -7.09
CA TRP A 117 4.67 -19.87 -8.48
C TRP A 117 3.27 -20.43 -8.58
N LEU A 118 2.47 -19.82 -9.44
CA LEU A 118 1.19 -20.35 -9.90
C LEU A 118 1.35 -20.88 -11.33
N LEU A 119 1.06 -22.16 -11.52
CA LEU A 119 1.14 -22.85 -12.81
C LEU A 119 -0.26 -23.01 -13.40
N LEU A 120 -0.47 -22.39 -14.55
CA LEU A 120 -1.73 -22.42 -15.30
C LEU A 120 -1.51 -22.97 -16.71
N GLU A 121 -2.61 -23.38 -17.33
CA GLU A 121 -2.66 -23.67 -18.76
C GLU A 121 -2.13 -22.47 -19.56
N LEU A 122 -1.25 -22.74 -20.53
CA LEU A 122 -0.88 -21.73 -21.51
C LEU A 122 -2.00 -21.55 -22.52
N VAL A 123 -2.79 -20.49 -22.36
CA VAL A 123 -3.84 -20.13 -23.32
C VAL A 123 -3.23 -19.34 -24.48
N GLU A 124 -3.21 -19.94 -25.66
CA GLU A 124 -2.83 -19.26 -26.91
C GLU A 124 -4.03 -18.48 -27.46
N GLY A 125 -4.19 -17.24 -26.99
CA GLY A 125 -5.27 -16.35 -27.39
C GLY A 125 -4.82 -14.92 -27.60
N VAL A 126 -5.74 -14.09 -28.10
CA VAL A 126 -5.54 -12.65 -28.31
C VAL A 126 -6.41 -11.87 -27.34
N GLU A 127 -5.88 -10.79 -26.75
CA GLU A 127 -6.62 -9.91 -25.84
C GLU A 127 -7.88 -9.35 -26.51
N LEU A 128 -9.00 -9.30 -25.76
CA LEU A 128 -10.30 -8.86 -26.26
C LEU A 128 -10.29 -7.43 -26.83
N GLU A 129 -9.41 -6.54 -26.34
CA GLU A 129 -9.39 -5.12 -26.71
C GLU A 129 -9.26 -4.87 -28.21
N VAL A 130 -8.54 -5.75 -28.93
CA VAL A 130 -8.28 -5.64 -30.37
C VAL A 130 -9.22 -6.49 -31.22
N ARG A 131 -10.28 -7.05 -30.62
CA ARG A 131 -11.21 -8.01 -31.26
C ARG A 131 -12.52 -7.36 -31.73
N PRO A 132 -13.20 -7.94 -32.72
CA PRO A 132 -14.48 -7.43 -33.21
C PRO A 132 -15.60 -7.60 -32.17
N LEU A 133 -16.67 -6.81 -32.30
CA LEU A 133 -17.81 -6.78 -31.38
C LEU A 133 -18.42 -8.15 -31.08
N ALA A 134 -18.42 -9.09 -32.03
CA ALA A 134 -18.93 -10.44 -31.80
C ALA A 134 -18.23 -11.16 -30.62
N GLU A 135 -16.94 -10.91 -30.42
CA GLU A 135 -16.17 -11.51 -29.33
C GLU A 135 -16.43 -10.83 -27.99
N TRP A 136 -16.75 -9.53 -28.01
CA TRP A 136 -17.23 -8.81 -26.84
C TRP A 136 -18.59 -9.32 -26.39
N THR A 137 -19.47 -9.61 -27.35
CA THR A 137 -20.74 -10.28 -27.10
C THR A 137 -20.54 -11.67 -26.49
N ALA A 138 -19.55 -12.44 -26.96
CA ALA A 138 -19.21 -13.73 -26.36
C ALA A 138 -18.69 -13.58 -24.91
N ALA A 139 -17.87 -12.56 -24.63
CA ALA A 139 -17.41 -12.27 -23.28
C ALA A 139 -18.56 -11.85 -22.33
N ALA A 140 -19.55 -11.11 -22.84
CA ALA A 140 -20.76 -10.78 -22.08
C ALA A 140 -21.62 -12.02 -21.79
N GLY A 141 -21.78 -12.91 -22.77
CA GLY A 141 -22.44 -14.21 -22.58
C GLY A 141 -21.71 -15.07 -21.54
N TRP A 142 -20.38 -15.11 -21.59
CA TRP A 142 -19.56 -15.83 -20.62
C TRP A 142 -19.81 -15.38 -19.16
N LEU A 143 -19.95 -14.08 -18.92
CA LEU A 143 -20.35 -13.55 -17.60
C LEU A 143 -21.72 -14.08 -17.19
N GLY A 144 -22.67 -14.17 -18.13
CA GLY A 144 -23.97 -14.79 -17.88
C GLY A 144 -23.84 -16.24 -17.40
N SER A 145 -22.95 -17.03 -18.00
CA SER A 145 -22.68 -18.42 -17.58
C SER A 145 -21.99 -18.52 -16.21
N LEU A 146 -21.13 -17.55 -15.85
CA LEU A 146 -20.49 -17.48 -14.53
C LEU A 146 -21.53 -17.27 -13.41
N HIS A 147 -22.59 -16.50 -13.67
CA HIS A 147 -23.55 -16.04 -12.66
C HIS A 147 -24.62 -17.06 -12.22
N ARG A 148 -24.26 -18.34 -12.16
CA ARG A 148 -25.08 -19.44 -11.62
C ARG A 148 -25.16 -19.46 -10.07
N ALA A 149 -25.25 -18.27 -9.48
CA ALA A 149 -25.06 -17.89 -8.08
C ALA A 149 -25.47 -18.92 -7.02
N GLU A 150 -26.61 -19.61 -7.19
CA GLU A 150 -27.17 -20.52 -6.20
C GLU A 150 -26.24 -21.70 -5.85
N ARG A 151 -25.47 -22.24 -6.80
CA ARG A 151 -24.67 -23.46 -6.57
C ARG A 151 -23.42 -23.24 -5.72
N MET A 152 -22.97 -21.99 -5.58
CA MET A 152 -21.72 -21.66 -4.90
C MET A 152 -21.91 -20.70 -3.73
N SER A 153 -23.13 -20.24 -3.46
CA SER A 153 -23.40 -19.18 -2.48
C SER A 153 -22.80 -19.49 -1.11
N GLU A 154 -23.01 -20.69 -0.53
CA GLU A 154 -22.42 -21.05 0.77
C GLU A 154 -20.89 -21.04 0.76
N GLN A 155 -20.26 -21.54 -0.31
CA GLN A 155 -18.80 -21.59 -0.45
C GLN A 155 -18.20 -20.18 -0.61
N LEU A 156 -18.87 -19.32 -1.38
CA LEU A 156 -18.46 -17.93 -1.59
C LEU A 156 -18.65 -17.11 -0.30
N GLU A 157 -19.77 -17.30 0.39
CA GLU A 157 -20.09 -16.63 1.65
C GLU A 157 -19.16 -17.06 2.79
N ALA A 158 -18.66 -18.29 2.79
CA ALA A 158 -17.68 -18.75 3.78
C ALA A 158 -16.23 -18.29 3.48
N SER A 159 -15.94 -17.83 2.26
CA SER A 159 -14.57 -17.47 1.88
C SER A 159 -14.12 -16.16 2.52
N THR A 160 -13.01 -16.20 3.25
CA THR A 160 -12.33 -15.02 3.81
C THR A 160 -11.35 -14.38 2.84
N LEU A 161 -11.09 -15.02 1.69
CA LEU A 161 -10.12 -14.55 0.69
C LEU A 161 -10.74 -13.65 -0.36
N LEU A 162 -12.04 -13.80 -0.63
CA LEU A 162 -12.78 -12.97 -1.59
C LEU A 162 -13.12 -11.59 -1.00
N ILE A 163 -12.98 -10.56 -1.82
CA ILE A 163 -13.44 -9.21 -1.46
C ILE A 163 -14.98 -9.22 -1.35
N ARG A 164 -15.54 -8.48 -0.41
CA ARG A 164 -16.99 -8.31 -0.27
C ARG A 164 -17.42 -7.06 -1.02
N HIS A 165 -18.19 -7.22 -2.09
CA HIS A 165 -18.81 -6.09 -2.80
C HIS A 165 -20.21 -5.84 -2.24
N ASP A 166 -20.26 -5.36 -1.00
CA ASP A 166 -21.47 -4.97 -0.30
C ASP A 166 -21.62 -3.44 -0.22
N ALA A 167 -22.63 -2.96 0.51
CA ALA A 167 -22.85 -1.54 0.70
C ALA A 167 -21.62 -0.84 1.30
N ALA A 168 -20.94 -1.47 2.28
CA ALA A 168 -19.77 -0.91 2.92
C ALA A 168 -18.61 -0.75 1.94
N TYR A 169 -18.40 -1.72 1.04
CA TYR A 169 -17.43 -1.58 -0.04
C TYR A 169 -17.75 -0.43 -0.98
N PHE A 170 -19.01 -0.30 -1.43
CA PHE A 170 -19.37 0.79 -2.34
C PHE A 170 -19.26 2.17 -1.68
N GLU A 171 -19.68 2.31 -0.42
CA GLU A 171 -19.52 3.52 0.39
C GLU A 171 -18.03 3.88 0.55
N LEU A 172 -17.18 2.91 0.89
CA LEU A 172 -15.73 3.09 1.01
C LEU A 172 -15.11 3.61 -0.30
N ARG A 173 -15.47 3.04 -1.46
CA ARG A 173 -14.94 3.55 -2.74
C ARG A 173 -15.44 4.96 -3.03
N THR A 174 -16.67 5.31 -2.64
CA THR A 174 -17.17 6.69 -2.75
C THR A 174 -16.37 7.65 -1.90
N GLU A 175 -16.08 7.30 -0.65
CA GLU A 175 -15.27 8.11 0.26
C GLU A 175 -13.85 8.30 -0.25
N LEU A 176 -13.21 7.24 -0.72
CA LEU A 176 -11.88 7.30 -1.33
C LEU A 176 -11.87 8.16 -2.60
N ALA A 177 -12.93 8.12 -3.41
CA ALA A 177 -13.04 8.96 -4.60
C ALA A 177 -13.14 10.44 -4.25
N LEU A 178 -13.95 10.79 -3.25
CA LEU A 178 -14.04 12.16 -2.75
C LEU A 178 -12.70 12.65 -2.23
N ARG A 179 -12.03 11.81 -1.42
CA ARG A 179 -10.70 12.08 -0.87
C ARG A 179 -9.67 12.36 -1.97
N ASP A 180 -9.59 11.48 -2.96
CA ASP A 180 -8.61 11.58 -4.02
C ASP A 180 -8.92 12.76 -4.95
N VAL A 181 -10.18 13.01 -5.30
CA VAL A 181 -10.58 14.12 -6.18
C VAL A 181 -10.39 15.48 -5.54
N ASP A 182 -10.54 15.61 -4.22
CA ASP A 182 -10.25 16.86 -3.50
C ASP A 182 -8.79 17.33 -3.69
N LEU A 183 -7.86 16.41 -4.00
CA LEU A 183 -6.46 16.75 -4.31
C LEU A 183 -6.29 17.47 -5.65
N TYR A 184 -7.26 17.33 -6.55
CA TYR A 184 -7.25 17.92 -7.90
C TYR A 184 -7.99 19.26 -7.97
N GLY A 185 -8.48 19.77 -6.84
CA GLY A 185 -9.07 21.10 -6.72
C GLY A 185 -10.45 21.09 -6.08
N ARG A 186 -10.73 22.14 -5.29
CA ARG A 186 -11.98 22.30 -4.53
C ARG A 186 -13.23 22.22 -5.42
N ASP A 187 -13.19 22.78 -6.63
CA ASP A 187 -14.32 22.72 -7.58
C ASP A 187 -14.69 21.27 -7.95
N LEU A 188 -13.69 20.45 -8.32
CA LEU A 188 -13.90 19.05 -8.70
C LEU A 188 -14.41 18.23 -7.51
N GLY A 189 -13.85 18.49 -6.32
CA GLY A 189 -14.31 17.90 -5.06
C GLY A 189 -15.76 18.22 -4.76
N ASP A 190 -16.14 19.51 -4.83
CA ASP A 190 -17.52 19.97 -4.59
C ASP A 190 -18.50 19.39 -5.61
N ARG A 191 -18.08 19.25 -6.87
CA ARG A 191 -18.85 18.60 -7.95
C ARG A 191 -19.11 17.13 -7.63
N LEU A 192 -18.09 16.38 -7.24
CA LEU A 192 -18.24 14.97 -6.88
C LEU A 192 -19.05 14.80 -5.57
N ARG A 193 -18.92 15.70 -4.59
CA ARG A 193 -19.72 15.70 -3.36
C ARG A 193 -21.21 15.91 -3.65
N ARG A 194 -21.56 16.85 -4.53
CA ARG A 194 -22.95 17.04 -4.98
C ARG A 194 -23.53 15.79 -5.64
N LEU A 195 -22.74 15.11 -6.46
CA LEU A 195 -23.12 13.86 -7.10
C LEU A 195 -23.38 12.76 -6.06
N THR A 196 -22.45 12.56 -5.13
CA THR A 196 -22.45 11.43 -4.20
C THR A 196 -23.38 11.61 -3.01
N ALA A 197 -23.78 12.84 -2.68
CA ALA A 197 -24.73 13.14 -1.60
C ALA A 197 -26.09 12.42 -1.73
N SER A 198 -26.49 12.05 -2.95
CA SER A 198 -27.76 11.34 -3.23
C SER A 198 -27.57 9.87 -3.59
N ASN A 199 -26.38 9.30 -3.42
CA ASN A 199 -26.05 7.95 -3.92
C ASN A 199 -26.44 6.80 -2.99
N ARG A 200 -26.93 7.07 -1.76
CA ARG A 200 -27.31 6.00 -0.81
C ARG A 200 -28.25 4.99 -1.43
N ASP A 201 -29.32 5.44 -2.06
CA ASP A 201 -30.27 4.56 -2.73
C ASP A 201 -29.66 3.77 -3.92
N LEU A 202 -28.61 4.31 -4.58
CA LEU A 202 -27.92 3.59 -5.66
C LEU A 202 -27.04 2.48 -5.08
N ILE A 203 -26.36 2.77 -3.98
CA ILE A 203 -25.56 1.79 -3.24
C ILE A 203 -26.45 0.68 -2.70
N ASP A 204 -27.59 1.02 -2.10
CA ASP A 204 -28.56 0.05 -1.60
C ASP A 204 -29.08 -0.84 -2.75
N ALA A 205 -29.41 -0.25 -3.90
CA ALA A 205 -29.86 -1.00 -5.09
C ALA A 205 -28.77 -1.93 -5.66
N MET A 206 -27.50 -1.52 -5.63
CA MET A 206 -26.38 -2.38 -6.04
C MET A 206 -26.12 -3.51 -5.04
N ALA A 207 -26.17 -3.21 -3.73
CA ALA A 207 -25.88 -4.15 -2.66
C ALA A 207 -27.03 -5.15 -2.43
N SER A 208 -28.26 -4.83 -2.83
CA SER A 208 -29.41 -5.74 -2.71
C SER A 208 -29.46 -6.82 -3.79
N GLN A 209 -28.55 -6.78 -4.78
CA GLN A 209 -28.54 -7.76 -5.86
C GLN A 209 -28.06 -9.14 -5.36
N PRO A 210 -28.48 -10.24 -6.00
CA PRO A 210 -27.96 -11.56 -5.70
C PRO A 210 -26.42 -11.61 -5.79
N THR A 211 -25.78 -12.34 -4.89
CA THR A 211 -24.32 -12.45 -4.84
C THR A 211 -23.82 -13.64 -5.65
N CYS A 212 -22.75 -13.45 -6.42
CA CYS A 212 -22.04 -14.50 -7.14
C CYS A 212 -20.53 -14.27 -7.06
N LEU A 213 -19.76 -15.18 -7.67
CA LEU A 213 -18.34 -14.94 -7.90
C LEU A 213 -18.20 -13.79 -8.91
N VAL A 214 -17.48 -12.76 -8.51
CA VAL A 214 -17.13 -11.58 -9.28
C VAL A 214 -15.63 -11.65 -9.54
N HIS A 215 -15.21 -11.45 -10.77
CA HIS A 215 -13.80 -11.33 -11.16
C HIS A 215 -13.15 -10.06 -10.58
N GLY A 216 -13.91 -8.96 -10.50
CA GLY A 216 -13.51 -7.69 -9.88
C GLY A 216 -12.54 -6.85 -10.71
N CYS A 217 -12.09 -7.37 -11.85
CA CYS A 217 -11.26 -6.67 -12.82
C CYS A 217 -11.49 -7.20 -14.25
N PHE A 218 -12.76 -7.42 -14.61
CA PHE A 218 -13.15 -7.97 -15.92
C PHE A 218 -13.01 -6.93 -17.05
N ARG A 219 -11.76 -6.59 -17.36
CA ARG A 219 -11.37 -5.62 -18.41
C ARG A 219 -10.83 -6.36 -19.64
N PRO A 220 -10.88 -5.77 -20.84
CA PRO A 220 -10.48 -6.44 -22.08
C PRO A 220 -9.06 -7.02 -22.07
N ALA A 221 -8.11 -6.31 -21.47
CA ALA A 221 -6.72 -6.76 -21.31
C ALA A 221 -6.56 -8.03 -20.44
N ASN A 222 -7.57 -8.35 -19.62
CA ASN A 222 -7.58 -9.54 -18.77
C ASN A 222 -8.40 -10.68 -19.41
N ILE A 223 -8.82 -10.57 -20.67
CA ILE A 223 -9.64 -11.57 -21.35
C ILE A 223 -8.92 -12.00 -22.62
N LEU A 224 -8.51 -13.27 -22.68
CA LEU A 224 -8.00 -13.87 -23.90
C LEU A 224 -9.12 -14.54 -24.68
N MET A 225 -9.14 -14.25 -25.98
CA MET A 225 -9.96 -14.94 -26.96
C MET A 225 -9.10 -16.01 -27.63
N ALA A 226 -9.35 -17.26 -27.26
CA ALA A 226 -8.68 -18.43 -27.82
C ALA A 226 -9.63 -19.24 -28.70
N SER A 227 -9.07 -20.07 -29.57
CA SER A 227 -9.84 -21.02 -30.36
C SER A 227 -9.70 -22.42 -29.78
N ASP A 228 -10.82 -23.10 -29.55
CA ASP A 228 -10.86 -24.53 -29.20
C ASP A 228 -11.61 -25.28 -30.32
N GLY A 229 -10.84 -25.65 -31.37
CA GLY A 229 -11.41 -26.16 -32.61
C GLY A 229 -12.25 -25.10 -33.34
N GLU A 230 -13.54 -25.39 -33.57
CA GLU A 230 -14.48 -24.44 -34.19
C GLU A 230 -15.16 -23.50 -33.19
N ARG A 231 -14.96 -23.71 -31.88
CA ARG A 231 -15.61 -22.89 -30.84
C ARG A 231 -14.65 -21.84 -30.31
N GLN A 232 -15.17 -20.63 -30.15
CA GLN A 232 -14.46 -19.56 -29.50
C GLN A 232 -14.48 -19.76 -27.98
N ARG A 233 -13.31 -19.64 -27.36
CA ARG A 233 -13.10 -19.82 -25.93
C ARG A 233 -12.74 -18.48 -25.30
N VAL A 234 -13.58 -18.02 -24.36
CA VAL A 234 -13.33 -16.83 -23.54
C VAL A 234 -12.53 -17.24 -22.32
N CYS A 235 -11.35 -16.65 -22.11
CA CYS A 235 -10.45 -17.00 -21.00
C CYS A 235 -10.12 -15.76 -20.16
N PRO A 236 -10.91 -15.48 -19.10
CA PRO A 236 -10.57 -14.44 -18.15
C PRO A 236 -9.37 -14.84 -17.28
N LEU A 237 -8.46 -13.89 -17.11
CA LEU A 237 -7.18 -14.00 -16.40
C LEU A 237 -7.12 -12.99 -15.24
N ASP A 238 -6.16 -13.18 -14.33
CA ASP A 238 -5.84 -12.21 -13.27
C ASP A 238 -6.98 -12.02 -12.26
N TRP A 239 -7.24 -13.09 -11.49
CA TRP A 239 -8.29 -13.13 -10.46
C TRP A 239 -7.86 -12.55 -9.11
N GLU A 240 -6.79 -11.74 -9.08
CA GLU A 240 -6.27 -11.10 -7.86
C GLU A 240 -7.27 -10.16 -7.17
N LEU A 241 -8.32 -9.74 -7.88
CA LEU A 241 -9.37 -8.86 -7.36
C LEU A 241 -10.73 -9.55 -7.25
N ALA A 242 -10.74 -10.89 -7.27
CA ALA A 242 -11.97 -11.65 -7.15
C ALA A 242 -12.76 -11.31 -5.87
N ALA A 243 -14.06 -11.26 -6.02
CA ALA A 243 -14.99 -10.82 -5.00
C ALA A 243 -16.22 -11.72 -4.98
N VAL A 244 -17.01 -11.57 -3.91
CA VAL A 244 -18.40 -12.01 -3.87
C VAL A 244 -19.28 -10.77 -3.84
N GLY A 245 -20.26 -10.73 -4.73
CA GLY A 245 -21.19 -9.61 -4.83
C GLY A 245 -21.99 -9.65 -6.12
N SER A 246 -22.51 -8.50 -6.54
CA SER A 246 -23.43 -8.45 -7.68
C SER A 246 -22.77 -8.89 -8.99
N PRO A 247 -23.46 -9.74 -9.78
CA PRO A 247 -23.03 -10.11 -11.12
C PRO A 247 -22.82 -8.92 -12.06
N LEU A 248 -23.51 -7.82 -11.79
CA LEU A 248 -23.52 -6.65 -12.66
C LEU A 248 -22.26 -5.80 -12.55
N TYR A 249 -21.40 -6.06 -11.55
CA TYR A 249 -20.14 -5.34 -11.35
C TYR A 249 -19.17 -5.52 -12.54
N ASP A 250 -18.93 -6.77 -12.93
CA ASP A 250 -18.04 -7.08 -14.06
C ASP A 250 -18.71 -6.79 -15.40
N LEU A 251 -20.02 -7.01 -15.51
CA LEU A 251 -20.77 -6.66 -16.72
C LEU A 251 -20.67 -5.16 -17.01
N ALA A 252 -20.89 -4.30 -16.02
CA ALA A 252 -20.71 -2.85 -16.16
C ALA A 252 -19.27 -2.46 -16.55
N THR A 253 -18.28 -3.22 -16.08
CA THR A 253 -16.87 -3.02 -16.41
C THR A 253 -16.56 -3.36 -17.87
N LEU A 254 -17.11 -4.47 -18.38
CA LEU A 254 -17.00 -4.87 -19.78
C LEU A 254 -17.67 -3.86 -20.71
N LEU A 255 -18.85 -3.39 -20.30
CA LEU A 255 -19.70 -2.55 -21.14
C LEU A 255 -19.27 -1.08 -21.16
N ASP A 256 -18.39 -0.61 -20.27
CA ASP A 256 -18.01 0.81 -20.20
C ASP A 256 -17.54 1.37 -21.56
N GLY A 257 -18.12 2.50 -21.97
CA GLY A 257 -17.81 3.18 -23.23
C GLY A 257 -18.63 2.74 -24.45
N PHE A 258 -19.45 1.68 -24.34
CA PHE A 258 -20.38 1.30 -25.40
C PHE A 258 -21.73 2.00 -25.28
N GLU A 259 -22.32 2.31 -26.43
CA GLU A 259 -23.67 2.85 -26.59
C GLU A 259 -24.55 1.89 -27.41
N PRO A 260 -25.89 2.04 -27.38
CA PRO A 260 -26.78 1.33 -28.29
C PRO A 260 -26.39 1.56 -29.77
N PRO A 261 -26.49 0.54 -30.65
CA PRO A 261 -27.07 -0.79 -30.42
C PRO A 261 -26.09 -1.84 -29.89
N ALA A 262 -24.77 -1.56 -29.88
CA ALA A 262 -23.76 -2.52 -29.47
C ALA A 262 -23.89 -2.94 -28.00
N LEU A 263 -24.25 -1.97 -27.14
CA LEU A 263 -24.55 -2.22 -25.74
C LEU A 263 -25.71 -3.21 -25.55
N ASP A 264 -26.79 -3.03 -26.30
CA ASP A 264 -28.00 -3.87 -26.21
C ASP A 264 -27.72 -5.30 -26.69
N LEU A 265 -26.85 -5.47 -27.70
CA LEU A 265 -26.41 -6.79 -28.17
C LEU A 265 -25.66 -7.57 -27.08
N MET A 266 -24.74 -6.92 -26.38
CA MET A 266 -23.97 -7.56 -25.30
C MET A 266 -24.84 -7.85 -24.07
N LEU A 267 -25.74 -6.93 -23.71
CA LEU A 267 -26.74 -7.18 -22.65
C LEU A 267 -27.65 -8.36 -23.02
N GLY A 268 -28.10 -8.46 -24.27
CA GLY A 268 -28.89 -9.58 -24.75
C GLY A 268 -28.17 -10.92 -24.66
N ALA A 269 -26.88 -10.97 -25.00
CA ALA A 269 -26.06 -12.18 -24.86
C ALA A 269 -25.86 -12.59 -23.39
N TYR A 270 -25.59 -11.61 -22.53
CA TYR A 270 -25.53 -11.83 -21.09
C TYR A 270 -26.84 -12.43 -20.53
N LEU A 271 -27.98 -11.82 -20.87
CA LEU A 271 -29.30 -12.27 -20.43
C LEU A 271 -29.61 -13.69 -20.89
N CYS A 272 -29.29 -14.00 -22.14
CA CYS A 272 -29.52 -15.32 -22.74
C CYS A 272 -28.76 -16.41 -21.96
N GLU A 273 -27.47 -16.22 -21.73
CA GLU A 273 -26.62 -17.18 -21.03
C GLU A 273 -26.96 -17.27 -19.54
N ALA A 274 -27.22 -16.14 -18.87
CA ALA A 274 -27.63 -16.12 -17.47
C ALA A 274 -28.96 -16.88 -17.25
N GLY A 275 -29.95 -16.63 -18.12
CA GLY A 275 -31.24 -17.33 -18.08
C GLY A 275 -31.11 -18.82 -18.39
N ALA A 276 -30.29 -19.19 -19.39
CA ALA A 276 -30.04 -20.60 -19.74
C ALA A 276 -29.38 -21.39 -18.59
N ASN A 277 -28.59 -20.71 -17.76
CA ASN A 277 -27.91 -21.30 -16.60
C ASN A 277 -28.69 -21.16 -15.28
N GLY A 278 -29.96 -20.72 -15.33
CA GLY A 278 -30.87 -20.67 -14.19
C GLY A 278 -30.67 -19.48 -13.24
N ALA A 279 -29.94 -18.44 -13.65
CA ALA A 279 -29.80 -17.22 -12.86
C ALA A 279 -31.11 -16.42 -12.88
N THR A 280 -31.46 -15.81 -11.73
CA THR A 280 -32.53 -14.81 -11.69
C THR A 280 -31.98 -13.50 -12.23
N VAL A 281 -32.54 -13.00 -13.33
CA VAL A 281 -32.08 -11.77 -13.98
C VAL A 281 -33.19 -10.72 -13.96
N PRO A 282 -32.89 -9.45 -13.61
CA PRO A 282 -33.87 -8.37 -13.67
C PRO A 282 -34.44 -8.17 -15.07
N GLU A 283 -35.63 -7.56 -15.15
CA GLU A 283 -36.21 -7.09 -16.40
C GLU A 283 -35.26 -6.08 -17.09
N TYR A 284 -35.32 -5.99 -18.42
CA TYR A 284 -34.34 -5.26 -19.22
C TYR A 284 -34.10 -3.81 -18.76
N ASP A 285 -35.16 -3.07 -18.45
CA ASP A 285 -35.08 -1.67 -18.00
C ASP A 285 -34.44 -1.55 -16.60
N GLU A 286 -34.75 -2.48 -15.70
CA GLU A 286 -34.15 -2.55 -14.37
C GLU A 286 -32.68 -2.97 -14.44
N LEU A 287 -32.36 -3.97 -15.27
CA LEU A 287 -30.99 -4.39 -15.56
C LEU A 287 -30.18 -3.21 -16.09
N ARG A 288 -30.73 -2.47 -17.07
CA ARG A 288 -30.04 -1.33 -17.67
C ARG A 288 -29.77 -0.25 -16.62
N TYR A 289 -30.76 0.05 -15.79
CA TYR A 289 -30.61 0.99 -14.68
C TYR A 289 -29.51 0.56 -13.70
N LEU A 290 -29.50 -0.71 -13.28
CA LEU A 290 -28.48 -1.25 -12.36
C LEU A 290 -27.08 -1.26 -12.99
N VAL A 291 -26.95 -1.63 -14.27
CA VAL A 291 -25.67 -1.57 -15.01
C VAL A 291 -25.12 -0.14 -15.03
N ASP A 292 -25.97 0.86 -15.27
CA ASP A 292 -25.53 2.25 -15.25
C ASP A 292 -25.18 2.72 -13.81
N CYS A 293 -25.81 2.18 -12.76
CA CYS A 293 -25.36 2.37 -11.37
C CYS A 293 -23.94 1.82 -11.15
N PHE A 294 -23.65 0.61 -11.63
CA PHE A 294 -22.32 0.01 -11.53
C PHE A 294 -21.28 0.70 -12.42
N ARG A 295 -21.66 1.25 -13.58
CA ARG A 295 -20.79 2.10 -14.40
C ARG A 295 -20.44 3.40 -13.69
N LEU A 296 -21.40 4.02 -13.00
CA LEU A 296 -21.14 5.17 -12.15
C LEU A 296 -20.19 4.79 -11.00
N HIS A 297 -20.46 3.68 -10.33
CA HIS A 297 -19.57 3.16 -9.29
C HIS A 297 -18.16 2.87 -9.84
N ARG A 298 -18.01 2.35 -11.06
CA ARG A 298 -16.69 2.16 -11.69
C ARG A 298 -15.93 3.48 -11.88
N LEU A 299 -16.62 4.55 -12.30
CA LEU A 299 -16.00 5.88 -12.40
C LEU A 299 -15.54 6.36 -11.02
N VAL A 300 -16.38 6.20 -10.01
CA VAL A 300 -16.04 6.48 -8.61
C VAL A 300 -14.84 5.62 -8.15
N ASN A 301 -14.85 4.33 -8.43
CA ASN A 301 -13.78 3.40 -8.09
C ASN A 301 -12.44 3.78 -8.76
N SER A 302 -12.48 4.27 -10.00
CA SER A 302 -11.31 4.81 -10.71
C SER A 302 -10.80 6.11 -10.08
N LEU A 303 -11.71 7.01 -9.70
CA LEU A 303 -11.39 8.24 -8.99
C LEU A 303 -10.80 7.97 -7.60
N ALA A 304 -11.26 6.93 -6.91
CA ALA A 304 -10.76 6.41 -5.63
C ALA A 304 -9.36 5.76 -5.69
N ARG A 305 -8.65 5.96 -6.80
CA ARG A 305 -7.26 5.55 -7.01
C ARG A 305 -6.47 6.65 -7.69
N ALA A 306 -7.03 7.84 -7.87
CA ALA A 306 -6.46 8.87 -8.73
C ALA A 306 -5.09 9.30 -8.19
N GLU A 307 -4.96 9.48 -6.87
CA GLU A 307 -3.69 9.84 -6.22
C GLU A 307 -2.64 8.76 -6.43
N ARG A 308 -2.92 7.53 -5.96
CA ARG A 308 -1.96 6.41 -6.02
C ARG A 308 -1.60 5.98 -7.45
N SER A 309 -2.48 6.25 -8.41
CA SER A 309 -2.25 5.91 -9.83
C SER A 309 -1.67 7.08 -10.63
N GLY A 310 -1.36 8.20 -9.97
CA GLY A 310 -0.72 9.36 -10.61
C GLY A 310 -1.57 9.98 -11.72
N PHE A 311 -2.90 10.08 -11.54
CA PHE A 311 -3.75 10.67 -12.58
C PHE A 311 -3.44 12.16 -12.73
N SER A 312 -3.55 12.69 -13.96
CA SER A 312 -3.44 14.12 -14.21
C SER A 312 -4.75 14.85 -13.95
N ASP A 313 -4.70 16.16 -13.68
CA ASP A 313 -5.86 17.04 -13.50
C ASP A 313 -6.86 16.91 -14.64
N ARG A 314 -6.36 16.84 -15.88
CA ARG A 314 -7.18 16.65 -17.09
C ARG A 314 -7.94 15.33 -17.04
N ARG A 315 -7.32 14.25 -16.59
CA ARG A 315 -7.94 12.92 -16.48
C ARG A 315 -9.00 12.91 -15.40
N VAL A 316 -8.72 13.46 -14.23
CA VAL A 316 -9.67 13.55 -13.11
C VAL A 316 -10.87 14.42 -13.48
N THR A 317 -10.63 15.59 -14.08
CA THR A 317 -11.68 16.48 -14.61
C THR A 317 -12.61 15.73 -15.57
N LYS A 318 -12.04 14.95 -16.51
CA LYS A 318 -12.81 14.14 -17.46
C LYS A 318 -13.64 13.07 -16.75
N LEU A 319 -13.08 12.38 -15.76
CA LEU A 319 -13.78 11.33 -15.00
C LEU A 319 -14.93 11.89 -14.15
N VAL A 320 -14.73 13.03 -13.48
CA VAL A 320 -15.78 13.74 -12.74
C VAL A 320 -16.89 14.18 -13.68
N GLY A 321 -16.55 14.78 -14.84
CA GLY A 321 -17.55 15.18 -15.83
C GLY A 321 -18.37 14.00 -16.41
N ARG A 322 -17.72 12.85 -16.64
CA ARG A 322 -18.43 11.62 -17.04
C ARG A 322 -19.37 11.12 -15.94
N ALA A 323 -18.93 11.18 -14.68
CA ALA A 323 -19.74 10.77 -13.54
C ALA A 323 -20.98 11.66 -13.40
N GLU A 324 -20.83 12.99 -13.53
CA GLU A 324 -21.95 13.94 -13.51
C GLU A 324 -22.98 13.68 -14.61
N ALA A 325 -22.52 13.44 -15.86
CA ALA A 325 -23.41 13.12 -16.97
C ALA A 325 -24.22 11.85 -16.67
N LEU A 326 -23.56 10.77 -16.25
CA LEU A 326 -24.21 9.49 -15.96
C LEU A 326 -25.15 9.58 -14.75
N SER A 327 -24.76 10.32 -13.70
CA SER A 327 -25.62 10.57 -12.54
C SER A 327 -26.89 11.35 -12.91
N ALA A 328 -26.76 12.35 -13.79
CA ALA A 328 -27.90 13.10 -14.31
C ALA A 328 -28.86 12.21 -15.12
N ASP A 329 -28.33 11.24 -15.88
CA ASP A 329 -29.12 10.29 -16.66
C ASP A 329 -29.89 9.33 -15.75
N LEU A 330 -29.22 8.77 -14.73
CA LEU A 330 -29.83 7.94 -13.69
C LEU A 330 -30.95 8.68 -12.93
N ALA A 331 -30.73 9.96 -12.59
CA ALA A 331 -31.74 10.79 -11.94
C ALA A 331 -32.98 11.03 -12.82
N ARG A 332 -32.81 11.13 -14.16
CA ARG A 332 -33.93 11.23 -15.10
C ARG A 332 -34.69 9.91 -15.21
N ALA A 333 -33.98 8.78 -15.33
CA ALA A 333 -34.59 7.45 -15.39
C ALA A 333 -35.48 7.19 -14.16
N ARG A 334 -35.02 7.52 -12.94
CA ARG A 334 -35.81 7.41 -11.71
C ARG A 334 -37.12 8.21 -11.71
N ARG A 335 -37.13 9.40 -12.33
CA ARG A 335 -38.32 10.26 -12.39
C ARG A 335 -39.35 9.75 -13.40
N VAL A 336 -38.90 9.04 -14.43
CA VAL A 336 -39.76 8.45 -15.46
C VAL A 336 -40.39 7.15 -14.96
N SER A 337 -39.66 6.34 -14.21
CA SER A 337 -40.12 5.05 -13.65
C SER A 337 -40.98 5.18 -12.38
N GLY A 338 -41.76 6.26 -12.25
CA GLY A 338 -42.55 6.62 -11.06
C GLY A 338 -43.70 5.68 -10.68
N THR A 339 -43.46 4.37 -10.59
CA THR A 339 -44.36 3.34 -10.07
C THR A 339 -43.56 2.20 -9.42
N GLY A 340 -43.50 2.12 -8.09
CA GLY A 340 -43.03 0.90 -7.39
C GLY A 340 -42.49 1.11 -5.98
N ARG A 341 -43.24 0.64 -4.98
CA ARG A 341 -42.89 0.62 -3.53
C ARG A 341 -41.57 -0.10 -3.23
N PRO A 342 -40.86 0.25 -2.12
CA PRO A 342 -39.80 -0.61 -1.60
C PRO A 342 -40.40 -1.91 -1.04
N VAL A 343 -39.89 -3.04 -1.52
CA VAL A 343 -40.18 -4.38 -0.99
C VAL A 343 -39.48 -4.53 0.36
N GLY A 344 -40.17 -5.12 1.33
CA GLY A 344 -39.93 -4.92 2.76
C GLY A 344 -38.62 -5.52 3.28
N ALA A 345 -37.84 -4.68 3.96
CA ALA A 345 -36.80 -5.12 4.88
C ALA A 345 -37.43 -5.77 6.11
N ARG A 346 -37.23 -7.09 6.26
CA ARG A 346 -37.49 -7.80 7.51
C ARG A 346 -36.49 -7.31 8.56
N ARG A 347 -36.97 -6.56 9.54
CA ARG A 347 -36.26 -6.23 10.78
C ARG A 347 -35.92 -7.52 11.55
N THR A 348 -34.64 -7.86 11.63
CA THR A 348 -34.13 -8.66 12.74
C THR A 348 -33.81 -7.71 13.90
N ALA A 349 -34.59 -7.83 14.98
CA ALA A 349 -34.42 -7.03 16.19
C ALA A 349 -33.26 -7.58 17.03
N GLY A 350 -32.34 -6.70 17.41
CA GLY A 350 -31.25 -7.01 18.35
C GLY A 350 -30.11 -6.00 18.29
N GLY A 351 -30.39 -4.71 18.49
CA GLY A 351 -29.36 -3.68 18.67
C GLY A 351 -28.89 -3.60 20.14
N PRO A 352 -27.62 -3.25 20.42
CA PRO A 352 -27.14 -2.96 21.78
C PRO A 352 -27.83 -1.70 22.34
N PRO A 353 -27.85 -1.51 23.68
CA PRO A 353 -28.63 -0.44 24.30
C PRO A 353 -28.11 0.96 23.91
N PRO A 354 -28.99 1.98 23.87
CA PRO A 354 -28.61 3.35 23.61
C PRO A 354 -27.88 3.92 24.85
N ASP A 355 -26.87 4.74 24.61
CA ASP A 355 -26.23 5.74 25.52
C ASP A 355 -24.69 5.81 25.40
N GLN A 356 -24.11 5.48 24.23
CA GLN A 356 -22.70 5.76 23.90
C GLN A 356 -22.57 6.42 22.52
N ILE A 357 -23.06 7.66 22.39
CA ILE A 357 -22.94 8.43 21.14
C ILE A 357 -21.67 9.29 21.23
N LEU A 358 -20.58 8.82 20.62
CA LEU A 358 -19.48 9.72 20.26
C LEU A 358 -20.04 10.76 19.28
N PRO A 359 -19.66 12.04 19.38
CA PRO A 359 -20.15 13.05 18.44
C PRO A 359 -19.79 12.62 17.01
N ALA A 360 -20.75 12.75 16.07
CA ALA A 360 -20.59 12.36 14.67
C ALA A 360 -19.40 13.01 13.95
N GLU A 361 -18.85 14.09 14.52
CA GLU A 361 -17.74 14.87 14.00
C GLU A 361 -16.61 14.93 15.04
N LEU A 362 -15.88 13.81 15.19
CA LEU A 362 -14.85 13.68 16.22
C LEU A 362 -13.70 14.69 16.04
N LEU A 363 -13.26 14.96 14.81
CA LEU A 363 -12.18 15.91 14.47
C LEU A 363 -12.66 16.98 13.45
N ALA A 364 -13.84 17.56 13.69
CA ALA A 364 -14.64 18.51 12.89
C ALA A 364 -13.98 19.49 11.87
N GLU A 365 -12.65 19.62 11.79
CA GLU A 365 -11.90 20.39 10.79
C GLU A 365 -11.27 19.53 9.68
N ASP A 366 -11.16 18.20 9.86
CA ASP A 366 -10.69 17.26 8.83
C ASP A 366 -11.83 16.31 8.44
N PRO A 367 -12.42 16.43 7.22
CA PRO A 367 -13.52 15.58 6.75
C PRO A 367 -13.16 14.07 6.71
N ARG A 368 -11.87 13.74 6.83
CA ARG A 368 -11.30 12.39 6.81
C ARG A 368 -11.37 11.67 8.16
N ALA A 369 -11.81 12.34 9.22
CA ALA A 369 -11.71 11.89 10.61
C ALA A 369 -12.84 10.99 11.13
N GLY A 370 -13.85 10.71 10.32
CA GLY A 370 -15.02 9.92 10.69
C GLY A 370 -14.91 8.43 10.41
N ALA A 371 -13.69 7.87 10.34
CA ALA A 371 -13.50 6.44 10.05
C ALA A 371 -14.19 5.57 11.14
N PRO A 372 -15.14 4.68 10.79
CA PRO A 372 -15.85 3.84 11.75
C PRO A 372 -14.92 3.00 12.63
N GLU A 373 -13.76 2.60 12.11
CA GLU A 373 -12.75 1.85 12.84
C GLU A 373 -12.08 2.72 13.91
N LEU A 374 -11.78 3.97 13.59
CA LEU A 374 -11.24 4.95 14.54
C LEU A 374 -12.26 5.21 15.66
N GLU A 375 -13.52 5.40 15.31
CA GLU A 375 -14.59 5.61 16.29
C GLU A 375 -14.80 4.38 17.18
N THR A 376 -14.78 3.19 16.59
CA THR A 376 -14.88 1.92 17.32
C THR A 376 -13.73 1.77 18.31
N ARG A 377 -12.49 1.96 17.86
CA ARG A 377 -11.31 1.88 18.73
C ARG A 377 -11.31 2.94 19.81
N LEU A 378 -11.71 4.18 19.50
CA LEU A 378 -11.84 5.22 20.52
C LEU A 378 -12.90 4.91 21.56
N ARG A 379 -14.02 4.30 21.16
CA ARG A 379 -15.06 3.86 22.09
C ARG A 379 -14.55 2.76 23.02
N GLU A 380 -13.87 1.76 22.46
CA GLU A 380 -13.24 0.68 23.22
C GLU A 380 -12.17 1.22 24.17
N LEU A 381 -11.31 2.11 23.70
CA LEU A 381 -10.19 2.67 24.44
C LEU A 381 -10.64 3.61 25.57
N LEU A 382 -11.59 4.52 25.29
CA LEU A 382 -12.01 5.51 26.27
C LEU A 382 -12.81 4.88 27.40
N GLY A 383 -13.61 3.85 27.11
CA GLY A 383 -14.31 3.03 28.11
C GLY A 383 -15.08 3.84 29.15
N GLY A 384 -16.40 4.00 29.00
CA GLY A 384 -17.19 4.74 29.98
C GLY A 384 -18.68 4.73 29.66
N ARG A 385 -19.51 5.12 30.64
CA ARG A 385 -20.95 5.27 30.41
C ARG A 385 -21.28 6.59 29.72
N PHE A 386 -20.52 7.65 30.01
CA PHE A 386 -20.66 8.96 29.39
C PHE A 386 -19.34 9.41 28.79
N VAL A 387 -19.28 9.51 27.46
CA VAL A 387 -18.11 10.02 26.73
C VAL A 387 -18.51 11.23 25.91
N ARG A 388 -17.84 12.36 26.10
CA ARG A 388 -18.09 13.59 25.34
C ARG A 388 -16.78 14.25 24.93
N ARG A 389 -16.69 14.66 23.66
CA ARG A 389 -15.59 15.53 23.22
C ARG A 389 -15.78 16.94 23.78
N THR A 390 -14.74 17.46 24.44
CA THR A 390 -14.74 18.82 25.01
C THR A 390 -13.97 19.82 24.15
N ALA A 391 -12.93 19.38 23.44
CA ALA A 391 -12.13 20.21 22.53
C ALA A 391 -11.40 19.37 21.48
N SER A 392 -11.02 20.00 20.36
CA SER A 392 -10.15 19.42 19.33
C SER A 392 -9.22 20.52 18.79
N GLU A 393 -7.97 20.19 18.52
CA GLU A 393 -6.94 21.07 17.99
C GLU A 393 -6.16 20.33 16.89
N THR A 394 -6.09 20.90 15.69
CA THR A 394 -5.25 20.38 14.61
C THR A 394 -3.79 20.80 14.84
N LEU A 395 -2.88 19.84 15.07
CA LEU A 395 -1.45 20.12 15.29
C LEU A 395 -0.68 20.26 13.97
N LYS A 396 -0.92 19.31 13.05
CA LYS A 396 -0.45 19.31 11.67
C LYS A 396 -1.43 18.51 10.82
N ARG A 397 -1.30 18.54 9.49
CA ARG A 397 -2.16 17.76 8.59
C ARG A 397 -2.18 16.28 9.01
N GLY A 398 -3.36 15.75 9.30
CA GLY A 398 -3.55 14.36 9.75
C GLY A 398 -3.16 14.08 11.20
N VAL A 399 -2.83 15.09 12.02
CA VAL A 399 -2.51 14.91 13.44
C VAL A 399 -3.32 15.88 14.29
N HIS A 400 -4.13 15.31 15.19
CA HIS A 400 -5.12 16.04 15.97
C HIS A 400 -4.92 15.76 17.45
N ARG A 401 -5.00 16.79 18.28
CA ARG A 401 -5.09 16.65 19.73
C ARG A 401 -6.55 16.81 20.14
N VAL A 402 -7.09 15.81 20.83
CA VAL A 402 -8.51 15.73 21.16
C VAL A 402 -8.70 15.53 22.65
N ARG A 403 -9.60 16.32 23.23
CA ARG A 403 -9.94 16.25 24.63
C ARG A 403 -11.33 15.62 24.80
N PHE A 404 -11.38 14.62 25.67
CA PHE A 404 -12.58 13.88 26.03
C PHE A 404 -12.87 14.04 27.52
N GLU A 405 -14.15 14.13 27.86
CA GLU A 405 -14.67 13.93 29.20
C GLU A 405 -15.29 12.53 29.23
N VAL A 406 -14.78 11.66 30.10
CA VAL A 406 -15.24 10.28 30.29
C VAL A 406 -15.65 10.10 31.74
N ASP A 407 -16.95 9.88 32.00
CA ASP A 407 -17.52 9.72 33.34
C ASP A 407 -17.06 10.81 34.34
N GLY A 408 -16.92 12.06 33.86
CA GLY A 408 -16.48 13.22 34.65
C GLY A 408 -14.96 13.40 34.79
N ALA A 409 -14.15 12.51 34.20
CA ALA A 409 -12.69 12.63 34.14
C ALA A 409 -12.22 13.10 32.76
N GLU A 410 -11.23 13.99 32.71
CA GLU A 410 -10.64 14.45 31.45
C GLU A 410 -9.60 13.45 30.91
N ARG A 411 -9.63 13.22 29.60
CA ARG A 411 -8.66 12.44 28.82
C ARG A 411 -8.19 13.27 27.63
N LEU A 412 -6.88 13.32 27.40
CA LEU A 412 -6.28 14.05 26.30
C LEU A 412 -5.51 13.08 25.40
N LEU A 413 -5.94 12.94 24.15
CA LEU A 413 -5.36 12.02 23.18
C LEU A 413 -4.78 12.76 21.99
N VAL A 414 -3.81 12.17 21.33
CA VAL A 414 -3.35 12.56 20.00
C VAL A 414 -3.77 11.48 19.01
N VAL A 415 -4.44 11.88 17.95
CA VAL A 415 -4.94 11.00 16.89
C VAL A 415 -4.17 11.33 15.62
N LYS A 416 -3.37 10.39 15.13
CA LYS A 416 -2.48 10.57 13.97
C LYS A 416 -2.87 9.62 12.84
N ARG A 417 -3.08 10.15 11.64
CA ARG A 417 -3.28 9.39 10.41
C ARG A 417 -1.93 9.16 9.73
N SER A 418 -1.61 7.92 9.40
CA SER A 418 -0.39 7.54 8.66
C SER A 418 -0.67 6.40 7.69
N SER A 419 0.31 6.02 6.87
CA SER A 419 0.22 4.75 6.14
C SER A 419 0.08 3.59 7.12
N ALA A 420 -0.57 2.50 6.69
CA ALA A 420 -0.72 1.30 7.51
C ALA A 420 0.64 0.67 7.85
N GLU A 421 1.63 0.79 6.96
CA GLU A 421 3.00 0.35 7.21
C GLU A 421 3.66 1.14 8.35
N ALA A 422 3.59 2.48 8.30
CA ALA A 422 4.13 3.34 9.34
C ALA A 422 3.43 3.14 10.69
N ALA A 423 2.10 2.95 10.67
CA ALA A 423 1.34 2.64 11.88
C ALA A 423 1.70 1.26 12.44
N ARG A 424 1.89 0.26 11.57
CA ARG A 424 2.32 -1.09 11.98
C ARG A 424 3.72 -1.06 12.59
N ARG A 425 4.64 -0.32 11.98
CA ARG A 425 6.00 -0.10 12.49
C ARG A 425 5.96 0.56 13.86
N THR A 426 5.25 1.68 14.00
CA THR A 426 5.07 2.36 15.30
C THR A 426 4.41 1.44 16.35
N ARG A 427 3.47 0.59 15.94
CA ARG A 427 2.86 -0.43 16.82
C ARG A 427 3.87 -1.47 17.30
N LEU A 428 4.74 -1.96 16.42
CA LEU A 428 5.81 -2.89 16.79
C LEU A 428 6.80 -2.25 17.74
N VAL A 429 7.21 -1.00 17.49
CA VAL A 429 8.06 -0.22 18.41
C VAL A 429 7.41 -0.13 19.80
N ALA A 430 6.14 0.27 19.86
CA ALA A 430 5.43 0.55 21.12
C ALA A 430 5.09 -0.70 21.94
N HIS A 431 4.66 -1.77 21.29
CA HIS A 431 4.09 -2.94 21.98
C HIS A 431 4.99 -4.18 21.94
N ARG A 432 6.09 -4.15 21.18
CA ARG A 432 6.97 -5.31 21.03
C ARG A 432 8.43 -4.98 21.23
N TRP A 433 9.01 -4.12 20.40
CA TRP A 433 10.46 -3.90 20.39
C TRP A 433 10.93 -3.23 21.69
N LEU A 434 10.48 -2.01 21.98
CA LEU A 434 10.93 -1.30 23.18
C LEU A 434 10.52 -1.99 24.50
N PRO A 435 9.31 -2.57 24.64
CA PRO A 435 8.97 -3.36 25.82
C PRO A 435 9.87 -4.58 26.06
N THR A 436 10.37 -5.22 25.00
CA THR A 436 11.26 -6.40 25.15
C THR A 436 12.55 -6.07 25.89
N VAL A 437 13.00 -4.82 25.80
CA VAL A 437 14.21 -4.32 26.47
C VAL A 437 13.90 -3.35 27.64
N GLY A 438 12.63 -3.22 28.04
CA GLY A 438 12.21 -2.35 29.16
C GLY A 438 12.38 -0.84 28.89
N LEU A 439 12.18 -0.42 27.64
CA LEU A 439 12.36 0.97 27.19
C LEU A 439 11.05 1.61 26.66
N GLU A 440 9.89 1.03 26.92
CA GLU A 440 8.58 1.52 26.48
C GLU A 440 8.29 2.99 26.88
N GLN A 441 8.90 3.45 27.97
CA GLN A 441 8.81 4.82 28.47
C GLN A 441 9.46 5.86 27.55
N TYR A 442 10.41 5.45 26.72
CA TYR A 442 11.11 6.31 25.76
C TYR A 442 10.47 6.28 24.37
N GLY A 443 9.65 5.26 24.10
CA GLY A 443 8.95 5.05 22.83
C GLY A 443 7.69 5.88 22.66
N PRO A 444 6.96 5.67 21.56
CA PRO A 444 5.72 6.40 21.31
C PRO A 444 4.66 6.01 22.34
N PRO A 445 3.85 6.97 22.81
CA PRO A 445 2.73 6.77 23.75
C PRO A 445 1.55 6.04 23.09
N LEU A 446 1.77 5.05 22.24
CA LEU A 446 0.72 4.41 21.46
C LEU A 446 -0.20 3.60 22.38
N LEU A 447 -1.49 3.90 22.29
CA LEU A 447 -2.55 3.20 22.99
C LEU A 447 -3.19 2.14 22.11
N ASP A 448 -3.49 2.48 20.85
CA ASP A 448 -4.09 1.54 19.89
C ASP A 448 -3.89 2.02 18.44
N VAL A 449 -4.22 1.15 17.47
CA VAL A 449 -4.24 1.42 16.04
C VAL A 449 -5.55 0.97 15.43
N ALA A 450 -6.20 1.86 14.67
CA ALA A 450 -7.36 1.56 13.85
C ALA A 450 -6.96 1.56 12.37
N VAL A 451 -6.96 0.39 11.74
CA VAL A 451 -6.64 0.25 10.30
C VAL A 451 -7.94 0.47 9.51
N GLU A 452 -7.93 1.39 8.54
CA GLU A 452 -9.10 1.62 7.67
C GLU A 452 -9.39 0.36 6.83
N ILE A 453 -10.64 0.09 6.43
CA ILE A 453 -11.05 -1.12 5.68
C ILE A 453 -10.22 -1.37 4.41
N GLY A 454 -9.68 -0.30 3.80
CA GLY A 454 -8.80 -0.39 2.64
C GLY A 454 -7.37 -0.90 2.94
N GLY A 455 -6.96 -1.02 4.20
CA GLY A 455 -5.67 -1.57 4.62
C GLY A 455 -4.44 -0.71 4.30
N GLU A 456 -4.59 0.41 3.58
CA GLU A 456 -3.49 1.30 3.17
C GLU A 456 -3.16 2.38 4.20
N VAL A 457 -4.13 2.74 5.04
CA VAL A 457 -4.04 3.82 6.03
C VAL A 457 -4.47 3.30 7.38
N ALA A 458 -3.85 3.82 8.42
CA ALA A 458 -4.26 3.58 9.79
C ALA A 458 -4.20 4.85 10.63
N TRP A 459 -5.04 4.86 11.64
CA TRP A 459 -5.08 5.86 12.69
C TRP A 459 -4.36 5.31 13.92
N GLN A 460 -3.36 6.05 14.37
CA GLN A 460 -2.64 5.82 15.60
C GLN A 460 -3.31 6.63 16.71
N LEU A 461 -3.74 5.96 17.77
CA LEU A 461 -4.28 6.56 18.98
C LEU A 461 -3.17 6.64 20.00
N LEU A 462 -2.72 7.84 20.31
CA LEU A 462 -1.59 8.13 21.18
C LEU A 462 -2.05 8.85 22.43
N ASP A 463 -1.48 8.51 23.57
CA ASP A 463 -1.63 9.31 24.78
C ASP A 463 -0.91 10.65 24.61
N SER A 464 -1.46 11.72 25.19
CA SER A 464 -0.85 13.03 25.07
C SER A 464 0.32 13.17 26.03
N VAL A 465 1.50 13.46 25.48
CA VAL A 465 2.72 13.69 26.26
C VAL A 465 2.84 15.19 26.54
N ALA A 466 2.98 15.54 27.82
CA ALA A 466 3.31 16.90 28.22
C ALA A 466 4.79 17.20 27.96
N GLY A 467 5.09 18.43 27.54
CA GLY A 467 6.46 18.88 27.28
C GLY A 467 6.57 19.63 25.96
N ARG A 468 7.81 19.86 25.53
CA ARG A 468 8.11 20.53 24.26
C ARG A 468 9.37 19.95 23.60
N PRO A 469 9.55 20.13 22.29
CA PRO A 469 10.83 19.92 21.64
C PRO A 469 11.96 20.71 22.29
N PRO A 470 13.18 20.14 22.39
CA PRO A 470 14.36 20.91 22.78
C PRO A 470 14.59 22.06 21.80
N ALA A 471 14.89 23.24 22.33
CA ALA A 471 15.15 24.42 21.53
C ALA A 471 16.41 24.23 20.65
N ARG A 472 16.30 24.57 19.36
CA ARG A 472 17.43 24.55 18.42
C ARG A 472 18.37 25.72 18.67
N GLU A 473 17.79 26.91 18.78
CA GLU A 473 18.49 28.13 19.16
C GLU A 473 18.71 28.15 20.67
N ARG A 474 19.97 28.28 21.10
CA ARG A 474 20.38 28.29 22.52
C ARG A 474 19.85 27.07 23.30
N PRO A 475 20.30 25.85 22.95
CA PRO A 475 19.78 24.61 23.51
C PRO A 475 19.95 24.54 25.03
N VAL A 476 18.90 24.14 25.72
CA VAL A 476 18.96 23.86 27.17
C VAL A 476 19.65 22.52 27.37
N ARG A 477 20.82 22.54 28.01
CA ARG A 477 21.67 21.33 28.19
C ARG A 477 20.92 20.14 28.76
N ALA A 478 20.08 20.35 29.79
CA ALA A 478 19.32 19.27 30.42
C ALA A 478 18.29 18.65 29.47
N GLU A 479 17.67 19.45 28.59
CA GLU A 479 16.67 18.95 27.64
C GLU A 479 17.34 18.12 26.54
N VAL A 480 18.44 18.63 25.98
CA VAL A 480 19.24 17.88 24.98
C VAL A 480 19.81 16.60 25.57
N ALA A 481 20.32 16.65 26.81
CA ALA A 481 20.84 15.47 27.48
C ALA A 481 19.78 14.40 27.70
N ALA A 482 18.55 14.77 28.04
CA ALA A 482 17.45 13.81 28.17
C ALA A 482 17.11 13.12 26.84
N THR A 483 17.11 13.85 25.72
CA THR A 483 16.88 13.29 24.39
C THR A 483 18.00 12.35 23.96
N ILE A 484 19.25 12.76 24.15
CA ILE A 484 20.44 11.96 23.85
C ILE A 484 20.46 10.68 24.71
N GLU A 485 20.15 10.78 26.00
CA GLU A 485 20.06 9.63 26.90
C GLU A 485 18.99 8.63 26.45
N ALA A 486 17.83 9.13 25.99
CA ALA A 486 16.74 8.27 25.51
C ALA A 486 17.19 7.46 24.29
N ILE A 487 17.78 8.10 23.27
CA ILE A 487 18.23 7.37 22.08
C ILE A 487 19.46 6.49 22.35
N ALA A 488 20.40 6.94 23.19
CA ALA A 488 21.56 6.12 23.59
C ALA A 488 21.13 4.82 24.28
N ARG A 489 20.08 4.84 25.10
CA ARG A 489 19.50 3.62 25.70
C ARG A 489 18.92 2.68 24.66
N VAL A 490 18.19 3.20 23.67
CA VAL A 490 17.67 2.38 22.58
C VAL A 490 18.82 1.75 21.80
N HIS A 491 19.81 2.56 21.40
CA HIS A 491 20.96 2.10 20.64
C HIS A 491 21.75 1.00 21.35
N THR A 492 22.06 1.22 22.63
CA THR A 492 22.85 0.27 23.41
C THR A 492 22.09 -1.00 23.76
N ALA A 493 20.76 -0.93 23.95
CA ALA A 493 19.94 -2.09 24.24
C ALA A 493 19.71 -3.00 23.02
N PHE A 494 19.65 -2.42 21.82
CA PHE A 494 19.38 -3.17 20.59
C PHE A 494 20.63 -3.63 19.85
N ALA A 495 21.81 -3.09 20.18
CA ALA A 495 23.05 -3.54 19.56
C ALA A 495 23.30 -5.04 19.78
N GLY A 496 23.36 -5.79 18.68
CA GLY A 496 23.51 -7.25 18.69
C GLY A 496 22.28 -8.01 19.22
N HIS A 497 21.12 -7.35 19.35
CA HIS A 497 19.92 -7.97 19.90
C HIS A 497 19.25 -8.92 18.88
N PRO A 498 18.72 -10.09 19.30
CA PRO A 498 18.07 -11.06 18.39
C PRO A 498 16.83 -10.56 17.64
N LEU A 499 16.26 -9.43 18.05
CA LEU A 499 15.13 -8.80 17.36
C LEU A 499 15.53 -7.92 16.17
N LEU A 500 16.82 -7.63 15.96
CA LEU A 500 17.25 -6.78 14.84
C LEU A 500 16.78 -7.29 13.47
N PRO A 501 16.78 -8.60 13.14
CA PRO A 501 16.24 -9.08 11.87
C PRO A 501 14.75 -8.74 11.68
N GLU A 502 13.94 -8.86 12.73
CA GLU A 502 12.53 -8.47 12.69
C GLU A 502 12.36 -6.95 12.54
N CYS A 503 13.17 -6.18 13.28
CA CYS A 503 13.20 -4.72 13.17
C CYS A 503 13.54 -4.31 11.74
N ARG A 504 14.48 -5.01 11.08
CA ARG A 504 14.84 -4.76 9.68
C ARG A 504 13.71 -5.14 8.73
N LEU A 505 13.06 -6.28 8.93
CA LEU A 505 11.94 -6.74 8.08
C LEU A 505 10.79 -5.73 8.02
N TRP A 506 10.40 -5.16 9.17
CA TRP A 506 9.25 -4.24 9.26
C TRP A 506 9.64 -2.75 9.27
N GLY A 507 10.87 -2.45 9.65
CA GLY A 507 11.42 -1.09 9.75
C GLY A 507 12.20 -0.64 8.52
N GLY A 508 12.79 -1.59 7.79
CA GLY A 508 13.76 -1.31 6.73
C GLY A 508 15.20 -1.26 7.26
N ASP A 509 16.12 -1.05 6.32
CA ASP A 509 17.56 -0.99 6.54
C ASP A 509 18.09 0.41 6.19
N ARG A 510 18.95 0.97 7.04
CA ARG A 510 19.62 2.28 6.90
C ARG A 510 21.15 2.16 6.90
N GLY A 511 21.68 0.99 6.57
CA GLY A 511 23.10 0.71 6.43
C GLY A 511 23.69 1.18 5.09
N VAL A 512 24.85 0.62 4.73
CA VAL A 512 25.61 1.04 3.53
C VAL A 512 24.80 0.93 2.24
N HIS A 513 23.97 -0.11 2.11
CA HIS A 513 23.13 -0.27 0.92
C HIS A 513 22.13 0.88 0.78
N PHE A 514 21.55 1.35 1.88
CA PHE A 514 20.60 2.48 1.86
C PHE A 514 21.25 3.78 1.37
N TYR A 515 22.50 4.06 1.78
CA TYR A 515 23.25 5.20 1.24
C TYR A 515 23.40 5.07 -0.28
N ALA A 516 23.92 3.93 -0.75
CA ALA A 516 24.23 3.73 -2.16
C ALA A 516 22.98 3.75 -3.05
N THR A 517 21.88 3.13 -2.62
CA THR A 517 20.60 3.17 -3.35
C THR A 517 19.99 4.55 -3.33
N SER A 518 19.98 5.25 -2.20
CA SER A 518 19.39 6.59 -2.11
C SER A 518 20.09 7.59 -3.03
N VAL A 519 21.42 7.57 -3.09
CA VAL A 519 22.20 8.46 -3.97
C VAL A 519 21.96 8.12 -5.45
N ARG A 520 21.96 6.83 -5.81
CA ARG A 520 21.68 6.39 -7.18
C ARG A 520 20.27 6.78 -7.62
N ASP A 521 19.26 6.44 -6.82
CA ASP A 521 17.86 6.69 -7.15
C ASP A 521 17.57 8.20 -7.22
N ALA A 522 18.22 9.00 -6.37
CA ALA A 522 18.14 10.46 -6.42
C ALA A 522 18.70 11.01 -7.74
N LYS A 523 19.85 10.51 -8.17
CA LYS A 523 20.47 10.87 -9.46
C LYS A 523 19.57 10.48 -10.63
N GLU A 524 19.07 9.25 -10.65
CA GLU A 524 18.17 8.76 -11.71
C GLU A 524 16.87 9.58 -11.76
N SER A 525 16.29 9.89 -10.60
CA SER A 525 15.10 10.75 -10.49
C SER A 525 15.35 12.13 -11.08
N LEU A 526 16.49 12.75 -10.77
CA LEU A 526 16.87 14.04 -11.33
C LEU A 526 17.12 14.01 -12.85
N VAL A 527 17.68 12.91 -13.38
CA VAL A 527 17.86 12.72 -14.84
C VAL A 527 16.51 12.61 -15.55
N ALA A 528 15.55 11.92 -14.94
CA ALA A 528 14.20 11.77 -15.46
C ALA A 528 13.38 13.07 -15.37
N LEU A 529 13.68 13.94 -14.41
CA LEU A 529 12.93 15.15 -14.11
C LEU A 529 12.93 16.16 -15.28
N ARG A 530 11.73 16.45 -15.79
CA ARG A 530 11.49 17.45 -16.84
C ARG A 530 11.07 18.77 -16.20
N ILE A 531 11.90 19.80 -16.38
CA ILE A 531 11.65 21.17 -15.93
C ILE A 531 11.40 22.04 -17.17
N GLU A 532 10.37 22.88 -17.14
CA GLU A 532 10.00 23.75 -18.25
C GLU A 532 11.16 24.66 -18.69
N HIS A 533 11.27 24.95 -19.99
CA HIS A 533 12.38 25.74 -20.55
C HIS A 533 12.42 27.20 -20.03
N GLY A 534 11.32 27.73 -19.51
CA GLY A 534 11.27 29.04 -18.87
C GLY A 534 11.86 29.08 -17.45
N ASP A 535 11.92 27.94 -16.75
CA ASP A 535 12.32 27.88 -15.35
C ASP A 535 13.83 27.66 -15.17
N VAL A 536 14.57 28.77 -15.20
CA VAL A 536 16.03 28.78 -15.05
C VAL A 536 16.46 28.33 -13.65
N THR A 537 15.72 28.70 -12.60
CA THR A 537 16.03 28.37 -11.21
C THR A 537 15.95 26.87 -10.98
N GLY A 538 14.85 26.24 -11.39
CA GLY A 538 14.66 24.79 -11.25
C GLY A 538 15.71 23.99 -12.01
N ARG A 539 16.05 24.40 -13.24
CA ARG A 539 17.11 23.73 -14.03
C ARG A 539 18.48 23.87 -13.37
N THR A 540 18.82 25.06 -12.89
CA THR A 540 20.11 25.30 -12.22
C THR A 540 20.23 24.45 -10.96
N ALA A 541 19.17 24.40 -10.15
CA ALA A 541 19.14 23.58 -8.94
C ALA A 541 19.24 22.09 -9.28
N ARG A 542 18.47 21.59 -10.26
CA ARG A 542 18.55 20.20 -10.73
C ARG A 542 19.94 19.83 -11.22
N ASP A 543 20.56 20.66 -12.06
CA ASP A 543 21.87 20.39 -12.63
C ASP A 543 22.97 20.40 -11.54
N THR A 544 22.83 21.30 -10.56
CA THR A 544 23.72 21.33 -9.38
C THR A 544 23.56 20.05 -8.55
N LEU A 545 22.33 19.63 -8.25
CA LEU A 545 22.06 18.39 -7.51
C LEU A 545 22.58 17.16 -8.26
N LEU A 546 22.46 17.11 -9.59
CA LEU A 546 23.01 16.03 -10.41
C LEU A 546 24.53 15.93 -10.27
N GLU A 547 25.23 17.08 -10.27
CA GLU A 547 26.67 17.11 -10.03
C GLU A 547 27.02 16.57 -8.62
N ARG A 548 26.28 17.00 -7.59
CA ARG A 548 26.50 16.56 -6.21
C ARG A 548 26.23 15.07 -6.04
N MET A 549 25.12 14.55 -6.57
CA MET A 549 24.81 13.12 -6.51
C MET A 549 25.83 12.30 -7.30
N GLY A 550 26.32 12.81 -8.44
CA GLY A 550 27.39 12.16 -9.20
C GLY A 550 28.67 11.98 -8.40
N ARG A 551 29.11 13.03 -7.69
CA ARG A 551 30.29 12.97 -6.81
C ARG A 551 30.07 11.99 -5.65
N LEU A 552 28.93 12.05 -4.98
CA LEU A 552 28.60 11.15 -3.87
C LEU A 552 28.50 9.68 -4.31
N GLU A 553 28.08 9.43 -5.55
CA GLU A 553 28.07 8.09 -6.15
C GLU A 553 29.50 7.59 -6.42
N GLU A 554 30.38 8.44 -6.95
CA GLU A 554 31.80 8.10 -7.15
C GLU A 554 32.51 7.77 -5.83
N GLU A 555 32.18 8.49 -4.76
CA GLU A 555 32.71 8.29 -3.41
C GLU A 555 32.03 7.12 -2.66
N SER A 556 31.00 6.49 -3.23
CA SER A 556 30.12 5.57 -2.50
C SER A 556 30.84 4.37 -1.89
N SER A 557 31.89 3.86 -2.53
CA SER A 557 32.63 2.70 -1.99
C SER A 557 33.44 3.07 -0.74
N VAL A 558 34.05 4.26 -0.72
CA VAL A 558 34.88 4.72 0.39
C VAL A 558 33.99 5.07 1.58
N ARG A 559 32.99 5.93 1.35
CA ARG A 559 32.00 6.33 2.37
C ARG A 559 31.25 5.13 2.95
N GLY A 560 30.93 4.14 2.13
CA GLY A 560 30.32 2.89 2.57
C GLY A 560 31.23 2.12 3.54
N ALA A 561 32.50 1.96 3.19
CA ALA A 561 33.48 1.28 4.04
C ALA A 561 33.69 2.03 5.38
N ASP A 562 33.74 3.37 5.34
CA ASP A 562 33.90 4.18 6.55
C ASP A 562 32.65 4.12 7.44
N LEU A 563 31.45 4.13 6.86
CA LEU A 563 30.20 3.95 7.59
C LEU A 563 30.13 2.56 8.24
N GLU A 564 30.56 1.50 7.55
CA GLU A 564 30.64 0.14 8.10
C GLU A 564 31.66 0.02 9.24
N ALA A 565 32.84 0.63 9.08
CA ALA A 565 33.91 0.55 10.06
C ALA A 565 33.67 1.43 11.30
N SER A 566 33.06 2.61 11.10
CA SER A 566 33.06 3.71 12.07
C SER A 566 31.66 4.22 12.42
N GLY A 567 30.59 3.70 11.80
CA GLY A 567 29.18 4.07 12.05
C GLY A 567 28.62 3.67 13.42
N GLY A 568 29.42 2.96 14.21
CA GLY A 568 29.00 2.34 15.46
C GLY A 568 28.22 1.04 15.25
N PRO A 569 27.85 0.35 16.33
CA PRO A 569 27.13 -0.92 16.25
C PRO A 569 25.79 -0.76 15.53
N GLU A 570 25.42 -1.81 14.79
CA GLU A 570 24.09 -1.92 14.23
C GLU A 570 23.06 -2.06 15.34
N THR A 571 22.01 -1.25 15.28
CA THR A 571 20.96 -1.16 16.30
C THR A 571 19.60 -0.78 15.70
N LEU A 572 18.54 -0.86 16.50
CA LEU A 572 17.28 -0.17 16.21
C LEU A 572 17.51 1.35 16.22
N LEU A 573 17.13 1.98 15.13
CA LEU A 573 17.13 3.42 14.91
C LEU A 573 15.70 3.96 15.03
N HIS A 574 15.58 5.21 15.46
CA HIS A 574 14.41 6.04 15.24
C HIS A 574 14.21 6.37 13.76
N GLY A 575 15.30 6.60 13.01
CA GLY A 575 15.30 6.82 11.56
C GLY A 575 14.93 8.23 11.11
N ASP A 576 14.20 9.00 11.92
CA ASP A 576 13.90 10.42 11.70
C ASP A 576 14.07 11.28 12.97
N LEU A 577 15.22 11.18 13.66
CA LEU A 577 15.43 11.81 14.98
C LEU A 577 15.71 13.32 14.90
N TRP A 578 14.75 14.11 14.41
CA TRP A 578 14.79 15.56 14.55
C TRP A 578 14.43 15.99 15.98
N THR A 579 14.84 17.20 16.38
CA THR A 579 14.42 17.82 17.66
C THR A 579 12.90 17.83 17.85
N THR A 580 12.10 18.00 16.78
CA THR A 580 10.63 17.99 16.84
C THR A 580 10.03 16.64 17.23
N ASN A 581 10.79 15.56 17.07
CA ASN A 581 10.36 14.18 17.36
C ASN A 581 10.80 13.74 18.77
N ALA A 582 11.33 14.66 19.59
CA ALA A 582 11.59 14.45 21.00
C ALA A 582 10.74 15.40 21.84
N ILE A 583 9.91 14.89 22.74
CA ILE A 583 9.15 15.70 23.69
C ILE A 583 9.82 15.62 25.06
N VAL A 584 10.26 16.76 25.57
CA VAL A 584 10.97 16.86 26.84
C VAL A 584 10.13 17.58 27.87
N ALA A 585 10.02 16.97 29.05
CA ALA A 585 9.36 17.55 30.22
C ALA A 585 10.39 17.77 31.34
N PRO A 586 10.38 18.94 32.00
CA PRO A 586 11.19 19.16 33.20
C PRO A 586 10.74 18.23 34.33
N GLN A 587 11.69 17.82 35.17
CA GLN A 587 11.44 17.07 36.41
C GLN A 587 12.02 17.83 37.60
N ASP A 588 11.67 17.40 38.82
CA ASP A 588 12.25 17.95 40.06
C ASP A 588 13.78 17.96 40.03
N ILE A 589 14.38 16.96 39.37
CA ILE A 589 15.81 16.92 39.04
C ILE A 589 15.96 16.51 37.57
N GLY A 590 16.44 17.44 36.73
CA GLY A 590 16.74 17.19 35.32
C GLY A 590 15.52 17.27 34.40
N ALA A 591 15.52 16.46 33.35
CA ALA A 591 14.45 16.41 32.36
C ALA A 591 14.25 14.97 31.88
N ARG A 592 13.04 14.67 31.40
CA ARG A 592 12.68 13.38 30.81
C ARG A 592 12.24 13.58 29.38
N ALA A 593 12.83 12.83 28.46
CA ALA A 593 12.47 12.82 27.07
C ALA A 593 11.62 11.60 26.72
N ARG A 594 10.70 11.79 25.77
CA ARG A 594 10.00 10.73 25.06
C ARG A 594 10.16 10.96 23.57
N LEU A 595 10.57 9.94 22.83
CA LEU A 595 10.71 9.98 21.39
C LEU A 595 9.37 9.60 20.75
N ILE A 596 8.90 10.43 19.83
CA ILE A 596 7.62 10.30 19.14
C ILE A 596 7.86 10.23 17.64
N ASP A 597 6.85 9.83 16.87
CA ASP A 597 6.95 9.78 15.40
C ASP A 597 7.97 8.74 14.89
N TRP A 598 7.80 7.48 15.35
CA TRP A 598 8.62 6.32 14.96
C TRP A 598 8.23 5.73 13.59
N ASP A 599 7.64 6.55 12.72
CA ASP A 599 7.19 6.12 11.40
C ASP A 599 8.34 5.67 10.50
N GLU A 600 9.57 6.09 10.77
CA GLU A 600 10.78 5.74 10.00
C GLU A 600 11.74 4.79 10.76
N ALA A 601 11.26 4.16 11.84
CA ALA A 601 12.07 3.25 12.64
C ALA A 601 12.67 2.13 11.79
N ALA A 602 13.98 1.92 11.89
CA ALA A 602 14.72 1.02 11.00
C ALA A 602 15.91 0.40 11.73
N VAL A 603 16.69 -0.43 11.03
CA VAL A 603 17.96 -0.97 11.53
C VAL A 603 19.13 -0.34 10.80
N GLY A 604 20.17 0.04 11.52
CA GLY A 604 21.40 0.55 10.93
C GLY A 604 22.42 1.01 11.96
N PRO A 605 23.50 1.70 11.51
CA PRO A 605 24.56 2.19 12.39
C PRO A 605 24.03 3.25 13.35
N ALA A 606 24.35 3.13 14.64
CA ALA A 606 23.85 4.01 15.70
C ALA A 606 24.09 5.51 15.43
N LEU A 607 25.16 5.85 14.71
CA LEU A 607 25.49 7.25 14.40
C LEU A 607 24.56 7.89 13.36
N PHE A 608 23.69 7.13 12.69
CA PHE A 608 22.69 7.66 11.74
C PHE A 608 21.71 8.64 12.42
N ASP A 609 21.12 8.22 13.55
CA ASP A 609 20.21 9.08 14.32
C ASP A 609 20.94 10.24 14.99
N VAL A 610 22.18 10.01 15.45
CA VAL A 610 23.00 11.05 16.06
C VAL A 610 23.34 12.14 15.05
N SER A 611 23.70 11.77 13.81
CA SER A 611 23.90 12.73 12.71
C SER A 611 22.67 13.60 12.51
N THR A 612 21.50 12.97 12.40
CA THR A 612 20.21 13.65 12.18
C THR A 612 19.92 14.67 13.29
N LEU A 613 20.14 14.27 14.54
CA LEU A 613 19.91 15.14 15.68
C LEU A 613 20.93 16.30 15.72
N LEU A 614 22.22 16.06 15.47
CA LEU A 614 23.26 17.09 15.48
C LEU A 614 22.99 18.18 14.43
N LEU A 615 22.52 17.81 13.24
CA LEU A 615 22.19 18.75 12.17
C LEU A 615 21.02 19.69 12.51
N CYS A 616 20.25 19.40 13.57
CA CYS A 616 19.24 20.33 14.08
C CYS A 616 19.83 21.56 14.79
N PHE A 617 21.10 21.52 15.17
CA PHE A 617 21.74 22.53 16.01
C PHE A 617 22.84 23.28 15.24
N ASP A 618 23.11 24.49 15.71
CA ASP A 618 24.23 25.31 15.24
C ASP A 618 25.54 24.53 15.32
N ARG A 619 26.40 24.68 14.31
CA ARG A 619 27.64 23.89 14.18
C ARG A 619 28.56 24.01 15.42
N ALA A 620 28.51 25.14 16.13
CA ALA A 620 29.26 25.38 17.36
C ALA A 620 28.78 24.55 18.57
N GLU A 621 27.52 24.12 18.61
CA GLU A 621 26.98 23.33 19.72
C GLU A 621 27.17 21.82 19.50
N ARG A 622 27.33 21.36 18.24
CA ARG A 622 27.38 19.95 17.87
C ARG A 622 28.46 19.14 18.62
N PRO A 623 29.72 19.60 18.77
CA PRO A 623 30.73 18.84 19.51
C PRO A 623 30.36 18.61 20.98
N ARG A 624 29.72 19.60 21.62
CA ARG A 624 29.26 19.49 23.00
C ARG A 624 28.09 18.52 23.14
N ILE A 625 27.19 18.48 22.16
CA ILE A 625 26.05 17.54 22.15
C ILE A 625 26.54 16.11 21.89
N LEU A 626 27.50 15.93 20.98
CA LEU A 626 28.13 14.65 20.71
C LEU A 626 28.83 14.09 21.96
N GLU A 627 29.49 14.94 22.76
CA GLU A 627 30.10 14.53 24.02
C GLU A 627 29.08 13.91 24.99
N ILE A 628 27.86 14.44 25.04
CA ILE A 628 26.79 13.86 25.88
C ILE A 628 26.45 12.44 25.40
N TYR A 629 26.40 12.22 24.09
CA TYR A 629 26.14 10.88 23.55
C TYR A 629 27.30 9.93 23.85
N ARG A 630 28.55 10.39 23.68
CA ARG A 630 29.78 9.65 24.01
C ARG A 630 29.79 9.22 25.47
N GLU A 631 29.53 10.14 26.40
CA GLU A 631 29.41 9.86 27.84
C GLU A 631 28.28 8.85 28.13
N ALA A 632 27.12 8.99 27.46
CA ALA A 632 25.97 8.12 27.67
C ALA A 632 26.25 6.67 27.23
N VAL A 633 26.74 6.46 26.00
CA VAL A 633 27.01 5.10 25.49
C VAL A 633 28.21 4.44 26.17
N GLY A 634 29.22 5.23 26.56
CA GLY A 634 30.33 4.76 27.38
C GLY A 634 29.85 4.27 28.76
N ARG A 635 28.95 5.00 29.40
CA ARG A 635 28.36 4.59 30.69
C ARG A 635 27.40 3.41 30.56
N LEU A 636 26.58 3.34 29.51
CA LEU A 636 25.51 2.34 29.36
C LEU A 636 26.03 0.99 28.86
N ALA A 637 27.00 0.99 27.94
CA ALA A 637 27.47 -0.22 27.27
C ALA A 637 28.99 -0.30 27.09
N GLY A 638 29.76 0.65 27.65
CA GLY A 638 31.22 0.67 27.50
C GLY A 638 31.68 1.00 26.09
N TRP A 639 30.85 1.66 25.27
CA TRP A 639 31.23 2.04 23.92
C TRP A 639 32.22 3.20 23.93
N GLU A 640 33.28 3.05 23.14
CA GLU A 640 34.24 4.12 22.86
C GLU A 640 34.03 4.59 21.43
N LEU A 641 33.63 5.86 21.27
CA LEU A 641 33.48 6.48 19.95
C LEU A 641 34.84 7.02 19.49
N LEU A 642 35.05 7.03 18.17
CA LEU A 642 36.24 7.62 17.57
C LEU A 642 36.32 9.13 17.81
N GLU A 643 37.49 9.68 17.54
CA GLU A 643 37.77 11.12 17.56
C GLU A 643 36.89 11.88 16.56
N ASP A 644 36.59 13.15 16.87
CA ASP A 644 35.63 13.98 16.13
C ASP A 644 35.94 14.04 14.62
N ALA A 645 37.22 14.09 14.24
CA ALA A 645 37.65 14.11 12.84
C ALA A 645 37.31 12.82 12.05
N ALA A 646 37.33 11.66 12.70
CA ALA A 646 36.98 10.39 12.07
C ALA A 646 35.45 10.20 11.98
N LEU A 647 34.69 10.83 12.88
CA LEU A 647 33.23 10.76 12.88
C LEU A 647 32.58 11.75 11.91
N ASP A 648 33.27 12.83 11.55
CA ASP A 648 32.73 13.87 10.68
C ASP A 648 32.27 13.31 9.33
N GLU A 649 33.10 12.48 8.70
CA GLU A 649 32.79 11.85 7.41
C GLU A 649 31.64 10.82 7.51
N VAL A 650 31.56 10.09 8.63
CA VAL A 650 30.47 9.16 8.93
C VAL A 650 29.15 9.90 9.10
N PHE A 651 29.17 11.01 9.84
CA PHE A 651 27.98 11.84 10.02
C PHE A 651 27.54 12.48 8.70
N ALA A 652 28.48 12.99 7.90
CA ALA A 652 28.20 13.54 6.58
C ALA A 652 27.56 12.48 5.67
N THR A 653 28.11 11.26 5.66
CA THR A 653 27.58 10.14 4.87
C THR A 653 26.14 9.79 5.26
N ALA A 654 25.85 9.69 6.56
CA ALA A 654 24.48 9.46 7.04
C ALA A 654 23.52 10.60 6.65
N ALA A 655 23.98 11.85 6.73
CA ALA A 655 23.21 13.02 6.34
C ALA A 655 22.89 13.03 4.84
N TYR A 656 23.88 12.72 4.00
CA TYR A 656 23.72 12.61 2.56
C TYR A 656 22.75 11.50 2.16
N ALA A 657 22.84 10.32 2.77
CA ALA A 657 21.87 9.24 2.52
C ALA A 657 20.44 9.72 2.72
N ARG A 658 20.22 10.49 3.80
CA ARG A 658 18.90 11.00 4.18
C ARG A 658 18.40 12.10 3.25
N LEU A 659 19.25 13.05 2.90
CA LEU A 659 18.91 14.12 1.95
C LEU A 659 18.67 13.57 0.54
N ALA A 660 19.44 12.56 0.12
CA ALA A 660 19.22 11.84 -1.14
C ALA A 660 17.88 11.10 -1.13
N SER A 661 17.55 10.40 -0.03
CA SER A 661 16.23 9.76 0.13
C SER A 661 15.09 10.77 0.09
N LEU A 662 15.22 11.91 0.79
CA LEU A 662 14.24 13.00 0.73
C LEU A 662 14.08 13.56 -0.69
N LEU A 663 15.17 13.68 -1.43
CA LEU A 663 15.15 14.13 -2.82
C LEU A 663 14.41 13.14 -3.73
N VAL A 664 14.61 11.83 -3.56
CA VAL A 664 13.84 10.78 -4.27
C VAL A 664 12.34 10.99 -4.05
N TRP A 665 11.91 11.17 -2.80
CA TRP A 665 10.49 11.41 -2.50
C TRP A 665 9.98 12.74 -3.05
N THR A 666 10.81 13.78 -3.01
CA THR A 666 10.47 15.12 -3.51
C THR A 666 10.23 15.10 -5.02
N VAL A 667 11.06 14.37 -5.77
CA VAL A 667 10.97 14.28 -7.24
C VAL A 667 9.98 13.20 -7.68
N GLY A 668 9.97 12.03 -7.03
CA GLY A 668 9.08 10.91 -7.32
C GLY A 668 7.60 11.22 -7.07
N ALA A 669 7.30 12.23 -6.24
CA ALA A 669 5.93 12.72 -6.02
C ALA A 669 5.38 13.57 -7.17
N VAL A 670 6.14 13.79 -8.25
CA VAL A 670 5.82 14.81 -9.27
C VAL A 670 5.87 14.22 -10.68
N HIS A 671 4.76 14.34 -11.43
CA HIS A 671 4.70 13.95 -12.85
C HIS A 671 5.02 15.08 -13.83
N ASP A 672 4.76 16.35 -13.45
CA ASP A 672 5.12 17.58 -14.18
C ASP A 672 5.70 18.60 -13.18
N ALA A 673 6.86 19.23 -13.43
CA ALA A 673 7.56 20.08 -12.45
C ALA A 673 6.74 21.34 -12.05
N PRO A 674 6.14 21.39 -10.83
CA PRO A 674 5.39 22.55 -10.36
C PRO A 674 6.34 23.65 -9.88
N ALA A 675 5.87 24.90 -9.83
CA ALA A 675 6.70 26.04 -9.44
C ALA A 675 7.34 25.91 -8.04
N TRP A 676 6.68 25.24 -7.08
CA TRP A 676 7.23 25.00 -5.73
C TRP A 676 8.41 24.03 -5.74
N LEU A 677 8.50 23.13 -6.74
CA LEU A 677 9.56 22.14 -6.82
C LEU A 677 10.91 22.84 -7.00
N SER A 678 10.96 23.93 -7.75
CA SER A 678 12.20 24.66 -8.03
C SER A 678 12.77 25.33 -6.79
N GLU A 679 11.91 25.90 -5.94
CA GLU A 679 12.31 26.40 -4.61
C GLU A 679 12.80 25.24 -3.73
N ARG A 680 12.08 24.11 -3.74
CA ARG A 680 12.46 22.94 -2.93
C ARG A 680 13.77 22.29 -3.36
N LEU A 681 14.07 22.26 -4.67
CA LEU A 681 15.36 21.79 -5.18
C LEU A 681 16.49 22.76 -4.78
N ALA A 682 16.24 24.07 -4.77
CA ALA A 682 17.21 25.06 -4.30
C ALA A 682 17.49 24.93 -2.79
N ASP A 683 16.46 24.66 -1.98
CA ASP A 683 16.64 24.34 -0.56
C ASP A 683 17.52 23.10 -0.38
N LEU A 684 17.28 22.04 -1.16
CA LEU A 684 18.06 20.79 -1.10
C LEU A 684 19.52 21.00 -1.51
N VAL A 685 19.81 21.88 -2.48
CA VAL A 685 21.20 22.28 -2.81
C VAL A 685 21.85 22.89 -1.58
N THR A 686 21.18 23.86 -0.95
CA THR A 686 21.69 24.56 0.23
C THR A 686 21.96 23.58 1.37
N TRP A 687 21.01 22.68 1.66
CA TRP A 687 21.16 21.71 2.73
C TRP A 687 22.29 20.72 2.49
N ILE A 688 22.49 20.26 1.24
CA ILE A 688 23.60 19.37 0.88
C ILE A 688 24.95 20.10 1.05
N ASP A 689 25.04 21.34 0.60
CA ASP A 689 26.26 22.14 0.71
C ASP A 689 26.59 22.52 2.17
N GLU A 690 25.59 22.56 3.07
CA GLU A 690 25.79 22.84 4.50
C GLU A 690 26.15 21.62 5.36
N VAL A 691 26.03 20.39 4.83
CA VAL A 691 26.34 19.15 5.56
C VAL A 691 27.79 19.12 6.01
N ASP A 692 28.72 19.37 5.10
CA ASP A 692 30.17 19.15 5.31
C ASP A 692 30.89 20.49 5.59
N PRO A 693 31.70 20.59 6.66
CA PRO A 693 31.85 19.60 7.74
C PRO A 693 30.65 19.59 8.69
N VAL A 694 30.33 18.43 9.27
CA VAL A 694 29.23 18.31 10.24
C VAL A 694 29.65 18.89 11.58
N LEU A 695 30.87 18.62 12.01
CA LEU A 695 31.50 19.08 13.25
C LEU A 695 32.48 20.21 12.93
N LEU A 696 32.58 21.20 13.83
CA LEU A 696 33.72 22.12 13.76
C LEU A 696 34.97 21.41 14.31
N PRO A 697 36.13 21.51 13.63
CA PRO A 697 37.40 21.10 14.22
C PRO A 697 37.60 21.85 15.54
N ARG A 698 37.92 21.12 16.61
CA ARG A 698 38.20 21.70 17.93
C ARG A 698 39.48 22.54 17.92
#